data_AF-A0AA97DCM7-F1
#
_entry.id   AF-A0AA97DCM7-F1
#
_cell.length_a   1.000
_cell.length_b   1.000
_cell.length_c   1.000
_cell.angle_alpha   90.00
_cell.angle_beta   90.00
_cell.angle_gamma   90.00
#
_symmetry.space_group_name_H-M   'P 1'
#
loop_
_entity.id
_entity.type
_entity.pdbx_description
1 polymer ?
#
loop_
_entity_poly.entity_id
_entity_poly.type
_entity_poly.pdbx_seq_one_letter_code
_entity_poly.pdbx_strand_id
1 'polypeptide(L)'
;MKRIVGLSLSPHSIGWAISTQDIEDHRGAIAKIGCRVLPMPQDVLGKFDAGYSLSQTAERTQYRILRRRHQRMLLRRARLHRVLYRMGFLPAHYEQSLDFKKQLGRFKEHSEVKLNYRKNSQGNHEFLFKDSFAEMTAVFKAHGQEAKIPYDWTLYYLRTKALTQKIKKEELAWILLHFNQKRGYSKLRSEGEKVLPKRTQKEYHELKINAVIATEESDSKGTWYHLHLENGWVYKRQSTAPLQHWVGSTKSFMVTTHLDANGKEKVDDEGVVLRNFNAVDPEKDWIAIKEKTEQALKTQAKTVGEYIFERLLEHPIQKIKGAWIKTIDRSFYKSELKAILQTQATFHSELTDVQLFSDCVHELYPKNEGHQKALLEQSASDCFSHLFIEDLLFYQRPLKPKPSSHPDCPYESRYYLKDGQKVRKAVKCISKSHPIYQEFRLWQFVHHLRIFEKGAPAQGVFETDVTEQFFSSEKDWVDLFDFLKDSKEVTQKQVLRFLVREQKIEKNQLQKYRWNDVANKKYPLNETRAALLSRLKKVAHLKASSFLNYEMEVALWHLIYSIKDPNEYLQALKTFARKNKLDAPSFVGSFSQFPPFPKAAASYSEKALKKILPLMRLGKYWNANALSPETHQRVSQVMNSLQQFGSSPTESTEISKEFQDCFLPLLHKNATKGLNAKQACFAVYNHHSKAGLISNWNSPKAIDHFLNKEFQQQHFNNPIVAQVVAETLRVVRDLWQTYGKGAENFFDEIHVEMSRELKSSSEKRKLLSSRIHENENTEHRIKALLELLNETSSNEIRSYSPSHQELLKIYEEGVFQNPNADYSEVTEAAIHRIRKSDAPSRAELETYRSWLAQGYISPYTGERIPLDKLFTDEYQREHILPQSQYFENSKANMVICEHEVNEAKGSQTAYTFMKEQGGKLLKANNGRLIGLLNFEAYSIHCHQYFKNNRRKLEYLMAEKIPKEIIKGQFKEQSAVEKMMCILLSNLVREADEKEATSKRVLPVISAVSSKLIQDWQLHQTWNAIIAPRFIRLNTLTNSSDFGQWDAKIDAFRSMVPEQIARGFHKKKIDYRFAALHALVVACCTKNHLEYLSSLHAKKEKLSLKPILFEQNKMGNFKHKFQLPWEEFISELKEKLDITVISFKQNVRIINKTNNATLAMEATSEWSFSKRTGEAKRPYNDVESSKLGHSKTPTQRNRFGESIHSKY
;
A
#
# COMPACT_ATOMS: atom_id res chain seq x y z
N MET A 1 44.59 -16.29 13.93
CA MET A 1 43.39 -15.77 14.65
C MET A 1 42.78 -14.57 13.94
N LYS A 2 41.51 -14.69 13.55
CA LYS A 2 40.69 -13.64 12.95
C LYS A 2 39.85 -12.92 14.00
N ARG A 3 39.68 -11.60 13.85
CA ARG A 3 38.77 -10.76 14.65
C ARG A 3 37.41 -10.70 13.98
N ILE A 4 36.40 -11.28 14.62
CA ILE A 4 35.06 -11.40 14.07
C ILE A 4 34.07 -10.63 14.92
N VAL A 5 33.22 -9.83 14.26
CA VAL A 5 32.09 -9.16 14.90
C VAL A 5 30.81 -9.94 14.62
N GLY A 6 30.15 -10.43 15.66
CA GLY A 6 28.82 -11.02 15.55
C GLY A 6 27.73 -10.00 15.89
N LEU A 7 26.66 -9.97 15.10
CA LEU A 7 25.51 -9.10 15.31
C LEU A 7 24.19 -9.88 15.31
N SER A 8 23.42 -9.73 16.38
CA SER A 8 22.02 -10.21 16.49
C SER A 8 21.10 -8.99 16.54
N LEU A 9 20.30 -8.82 15.49
CA LEU A 9 19.51 -7.61 15.26
C LEU A 9 18.02 -7.87 15.50
N SER A 10 17.42 -7.12 16.42
CA SER A 10 15.98 -7.06 16.59
C SER A 10 15.47 -5.61 16.50
N PRO A 11 14.15 -5.42 16.33
CA PRO A 11 13.54 -4.09 16.31
C PRO A 11 13.76 -3.27 17.59
N HIS A 12 14.08 -3.93 18.72
CA HIS A 12 14.20 -3.31 20.05
C HIS A 12 15.59 -3.49 20.68
N SER A 13 16.48 -4.30 20.11
CA SER A 13 17.81 -4.54 20.66
C SER A 13 18.82 -4.93 19.58
N ILE A 14 20.06 -4.52 19.78
CA ILE A 14 21.21 -4.87 18.95
C ILE A 14 22.19 -5.60 19.88
N GLY A 15 22.22 -6.92 19.79
CA GLY A 15 23.25 -7.74 20.42
C GLY A 15 24.52 -7.71 19.57
N TRP A 16 25.68 -7.57 20.21
CA TRP A 16 26.97 -7.55 19.53
C TRP A 16 28.03 -8.32 20.32
N ALA A 17 29.00 -8.89 19.61
CA ALA A 17 30.14 -9.59 20.17
C ALA A 17 31.38 -9.39 19.29
N ILE A 18 32.56 -9.33 19.90
CA ILE A 18 33.87 -9.38 19.24
C ILE A 18 34.60 -10.62 19.76
N SER A 19 34.93 -11.54 18.86
CA SER A 19 35.77 -12.70 19.17
C SER A 19 37.07 -12.65 18.36
N THR A 20 38.14 -13.20 18.93
CA THR A 20 39.36 -13.54 18.22
C THR A 20 39.43 -15.05 18.14
N GLN A 21 39.41 -15.63 16.95
CA GLN A 21 39.35 -17.09 16.81
C GLN A 21 40.19 -17.62 15.66
N ASP A 22 40.79 -18.78 15.89
CA ASP A 22 41.39 -19.66 14.90
C ASP A 22 40.60 -20.96 14.87
N ILE A 23 39.84 -21.15 13.80
CA ILE A 23 38.88 -22.25 13.70
C ILE A 23 39.60 -23.57 13.44
N GLU A 24 40.74 -23.56 12.75
CA GLU A 24 41.50 -24.78 12.42
C GLU A 24 42.19 -25.35 13.65
N ASP A 25 42.68 -24.49 14.55
CA ASP A 25 43.35 -24.90 15.77
C ASP A 25 42.44 -24.98 17.00
N HIS A 26 41.13 -24.69 16.88
CA HIS A 26 40.19 -24.57 18.00
C HIS A 26 40.69 -23.64 19.13
N ARG A 27 41.34 -22.53 18.76
CA ARG A 27 41.86 -21.52 19.71
C ARG A 27 41.11 -20.22 19.57
N GLY A 28 40.74 -19.58 20.67
CA GLY A 28 40.09 -18.29 20.61
C GLY A 28 39.87 -17.64 21.97
N ALA A 29 39.29 -16.44 21.92
CA ALA A 29 38.90 -15.68 23.10
C ALA A 29 37.74 -14.72 22.78
N ILE A 30 36.95 -14.39 23.80
CA ILE A 30 35.91 -13.37 23.79
C ILE A 30 36.51 -12.02 24.18
N ALA A 31 36.78 -11.16 23.18
CA ALA A 31 37.28 -9.82 23.45
C ALA A 31 36.25 -8.97 24.21
N LYS A 32 34.99 -8.93 23.71
CA LYS A 32 33.89 -8.23 24.38
C LYS A 32 32.53 -8.63 23.83
N ILE A 33 31.49 -8.56 24.67
CA ILE A 33 30.09 -8.70 24.28
C ILE A 33 29.25 -7.57 24.88
N GLY A 34 28.09 -7.29 24.28
CA GLY A 34 27.15 -6.33 24.81
C GLY A 34 25.82 -6.27 24.08
N CYS A 35 24.93 -5.43 24.60
CA CYS A 35 23.63 -5.17 23.98
C CYS A 35 23.28 -3.68 24.03
N ARG A 36 22.78 -3.16 22.91
CA ARG A 36 22.21 -1.83 22.78
C ARG A 36 20.70 -1.94 22.66
N VAL A 37 19.98 -1.44 23.66
CA VAL A 37 18.52 -1.46 23.72
C VAL A 37 17.94 -0.17 23.12
N LEU A 38 16.93 -0.35 22.27
CA LEU A 38 16.15 0.71 21.64
C LEU A 38 14.78 0.75 22.34
N PRO A 39 14.57 1.64 23.32
CA PRO A 39 13.35 1.62 24.10
C PRO A 39 12.15 1.98 23.24
N MET A 40 11.12 1.14 23.33
CA MET A 40 9.80 1.38 22.76
C MET A 40 8.76 1.34 23.89
N PRO A 41 7.67 2.13 23.81
CA PRO A 41 6.56 2.02 24.74
C PRO A 41 5.99 0.59 24.79
N GLN A 42 5.59 0.12 25.97
CA GLN A 42 5.13 -1.26 26.17
C GLN A 42 3.88 -1.61 25.35
N ASP A 43 2.99 -0.64 25.11
CA ASP A 43 1.81 -0.77 24.24
C ASP A 43 2.20 -0.92 22.75
N VAL A 44 3.28 -0.27 22.33
CA VAL A 44 3.84 -0.41 20.97
C VAL A 44 4.57 -1.74 20.84
N LEU A 45 5.32 -2.17 21.87
CA LEU A 45 5.93 -3.51 21.92
C LEU A 45 4.85 -4.59 21.87
N GLY A 46 3.78 -4.48 22.66
CA GLY A 46 2.66 -5.41 22.63
C GLY A 46 1.98 -5.47 21.26
N LYS A 47 1.76 -4.31 20.59
CA LYS A 47 1.20 -4.27 19.22
C LYS A 47 2.16 -4.82 18.16
N PHE A 48 3.46 -4.57 18.30
CA PHE A 48 4.50 -5.06 17.39
C PHE A 48 4.73 -6.57 17.57
N ASP A 49 4.82 -7.03 18.82
CA ASP A 49 4.81 -8.44 19.22
C ASP A 49 3.53 -9.13 18.73
N ALA A 50 2.44 -8.38 18.56
CA ALA A 50 1.19 -8.82 17.95
C ALA A 50 1.11 -8.76 16.41
N GLY A 51 2.24 -8.51 15.73
CA GLY A 51 2.31 -8.49 14.27
C GLY A 51 1.68 -7.26 13.60
N TYR A 52 1.25 -6.26 14.37
CA TYR A 52 0.76 -4.99 13.84
C TYR A 52 1.93 -4.04 13.58
N SER A 53 2.08 -3.59 12.32
CA SER A 53 3.06 -2.58 11.91
C SER A 53 2.54 -1.14 12.04
N LEU A 54 1.64 -0.88 13.00
CA LEU A 54 1.07 0.45 13.23
C LEU A 54 2.16 1.40 13.75
N SER A 55 2.82 2.08 12.81
CA SER A 55 3.78 3.14 13.13
C SER A 55 3.06 4.33 13.76
N GLN A 56 3.55 4.85 14.88
CA GLN A 56 3.16 6.15 15.47
C GLN A 56 3.11 7.30 14.43
N THR A 57 3.84 7.15 13.30
CA THR A 57 3.86 8.08 12.19
C THR A 57 2.53 8.15 11.42
N ALA A 58 1.71 7.09 11.44
CA ALA A 58 0.41 7.04 10.78
C ALA A 58 -0.59 8.00 11.44
N GLU A 59 -0.74 7.92 12.77
CA GLU A 59 -1.56 8.84 13.57
C GLU A 59 -1.08 10.29 13.42
N ARG A 60 0.23 10.53 13.54
CA ARG A 60 0.83 11.86 13.29
C ARG A 60 0.48 12.38 11.89
N THR A 61 0.43 11.50 10.89
CA THR A 61 0.07 11.85 9.52
C THR A 61 -1.41 12.21 9.40
N GLN A 62 -2.31 11.47 10.04
CA GLN A 62 -3.74 11.80 10.10
C GLN A 62 -3.98 13.17 10.73
N TYR A 63 -3.43 13.43 11.92
CA TYR A 63 -3.55 14.75 12.56
C TYR A 63 -2.96 15.88 11.70
N ARG A 64 -1.83 15.64 11.02
CA ARG A 64 -1.25 16.61 10.09
C ARG A 64 -2.16 16.89 8.89
N ILE A 65 -2.86 15.88 8.37
CA ILE A 65 -3.82 16.05 7.26
C ILE A 65 -5.00 16.91 7.72
N LEU A 66 -5.56 16.65 8.91
CA LEU A 66 -6.65 17.44 9.49
C LEU A 66 -6.24 18.91 9.67
N ARG A 67 -5.09 19.18 10.30
CA ARG A 67 -4.56 20.55 10.46
C ARG A 67 -4.37 21.26 9.12
N ARG A 68 -3.85 20.58 8.10
CA ARG A 68 -3.70 21.14 6.74
C ARG A 68 -5.04 21.45 6.08
N ARG A 69 -6.05 20.58 6.25
CA ARG A 69 -7.41 20.83 5.73
C ARG A 69 -8.00 22.09 6.37
N HIS A 70 -7.91 22.19 7.69
CA HIS A 70 -8.37 23.35 8.45
C HIS A 70 -7.64 24.63 8.03
N GLN A 71 -6.30 24.62 8.02
CA GLN A 71 -5.49 25.77 7.61
C GLN A 71 -5.83 26.25 6.18
N ARG A 72 -6.05 25.33 5.24
CA ARG A 72 -6.40 25.69 3.85
C ARG A 72 -7.79 26.33 3.75
N MET A 73 -8.73 25.87 4.56
CA MET A 73 -10.06 26.49 4.66
C MET A 73 -9.97 27.93 5.19
N LEU A 74 -9.16 28.15 6.23
CA LEU A 74 -8.93 29.49 6.79
C LEU A 74 -8.19 30.40 5.78
N LEU A 75 -7.20 29.88 5.06
CA LEU A 75 -6.49 30.66 4.04
C LEU A 75 -7.40 31.07 2.88
N ARG A 76 -8.28 30.18 2.40
CA ARG A 76 -9.29 30.54 1.40
C ARG A 76 -10.24 31.60 1.93
N ARG A 77 -10.72 31.45 3.16
CA ARG A 77 -11.57 32.45 3.84
C ARG A 77 -10.88 33.82 3.87
N ALA A 78 -9.62 33.86 4.28
CA ALA A 78 -8.87 35.11 4.36
C ALA A 78 -8.66 35.75 2.99
N ARG A 79 -8.34 34.96 1.96
CA ARG A 79 -8.25 35.47 0.57
C ARG A 79 -9.59 36.02 0.08
N LEU A 80 -10.69 35.32 0.36
CA LEU A 80 -12.03 35.77 0.04
C LEU A 80 -12.37 37.09 0.76
N HIS A 81 -12.03 37.22 2.04
CA HIS A 81 -12.22 38.48 2.79
C HIS A 81 -11.49 39.66 2.15
N ARG A 82 -10.27 39.46 1.65
CA ARG A 82 -9.50 40.54 0.98
C ARG A 82 -10.22 41.03 -0.27
N VAL A 83 -10.75 40.10 -1.08
CA VAL A 83 -11.53 40.47 -2.27
C VAL A 83 -12.82 41.18 -1.88
N LEU A 84 -13.60 40.62 -0.95
CA LEU A 84 -14.85 41.21 -0.49
C LEU A 84 -14.66 42.59 0.16
N TYR A 85 -13.54 42.81 0.84
CA TYR A 85 -13.16 44.11 1.39
C TYR A 85 -12.88 45.13 0.28
N ARG A 86 -12.07 44.76 -0.73
CA ARG A 86 -11.77 45.65 -1.87
C ARG A 86 -13.03 46.01 -2.66
N MET A 87 -14.00 45.09 -2.74
CA MET A 87 -15.29 45.32 -3.38
C MET A 87 -16.29 46.10 -2.51
N GLY A 88 -16.02 46.30 -1.22
CA GLY A 88 -16.96 46.95 -0.29
C GLY A 88 -18.21 46.11 0.03
N PHE A 89 -18.09 44.78 0.04
CA PHE A 89 -19.23 43.85 0.24
C PHE A 89 -19.37 43.36 1.69
N LEU A 90 -18.47 43.76 2.60
CA LEU A 90 -18.49 43.31 3.99
C LEU A 90 -19.30 44.28 4.88
N PRO A 91 -20.14 43.78 5.81
CA PRO A 91 -20.72 44.60 6.86
C PRO A 91 -19.64 45.21 7.77
N ALA A 92 -19.88 46.44 8.25
CA ALA A 92 -18.92 47.18 9.07
C ALA A 92 -18.43 46.42 10.32
N HIS A 93 -19.31 45.75 11.07
CA HIS A 93 -18.91 45.00 12.28
C HIS A 93 -17.98 43.83 11.94
N TYR A 94 -18.23 43.17 10.82
CA TYR A 94 -17.43 42.05 10.35
C TYR A 94 -16.09 42.54 9.81
N GLU A 95 -16.08 43.60 9.00
CA GLU A 95 -14.87 44.22 8.48
C GLU A 95 -13.94 44.69 9.60
N GLN A 96 -14.46 45.39 10.61
CA GLN A 96 -13.68 45.90 11.75
C GLN A 96 -13.03 44.78 12.56
N SER A 97 -13.59 43.57 12.54
CA SER A 97 -13.02 42.40 13.20
C SER A 97 -11.86 41.76 12.43
N LEU A 98 -11.65 42.15 11.17
CA LEU A 98 -10.58 41.64 10.31
C LEU A 98 -9.34 42.53 10.40
N ASP A 99 -8.18 41.91 10.19
CA ASP A 99 -6.89 42.57 10.11
C ASP A 99 -6.43 42.67 8.65
N PHE A 100 -6.32 43.90 8.15
CA PHE A 100 -5.78 44.22 6.83
C PHE A 100 -4.41 44.91 6.88
N LYS A 101 -3.77 44.95 8.06
CA LYS A 101 -2.44 45.56 8.25
C LYS A 101 -1.36 44.50 8.47
N LYS A 102 -1.57 43.59 9.43
CA LYS A 102 -0.57 42.56 9.78
C LYS A 102 -0.98 41.20 9.19
N GLN A 103 -2.20 40.75 9.44
CA GLN A 103 -2.71 39.43 9.07
C GLN A 103 -3.81 39.49 8.00
N LEU A 104 -3.45 39.98 6.81
CA LEU A 104 -4.38 40.31 5.71
C LEU A 104 -5.57 39.34 5.56
N GLY A 105 -6.77 39.83 5.86
CA GLY A 105 -8.04 39.12 5.72
C GLY A 105 -8.35 38.09 6.81
N ARG A 106 -7.52 37.95 7.85
CA ARG A 106 -7.81 37.10 9.02
C ARG A 106 -8.51 37.92 10.10
N PHE A 107 -9.20 37.24 11.02
CA PHE A 107 -9.70 37.88 12.22
C PHE A 107 -8.55 38.35 13.11
N LYS A 108 -8.75 39.47 13.79
CA LYS A 108 -7.90 39.89 14.91
C LYS A 108 -8.00 38.84 16.04
N GLU A 109 -7.04 38.87 16.94
CA GLU A 109 -6.97 37.89 18.01
C GLU A 109 -8.25 37.93 18.86
N HIS A 110 -8.86 36.77 19.08
CA HIS A 110 -10.13 36.60 19.82
C HIS A 110 -11.34 37.41 19.29
N SER A 111 -11.33 37.86 18.02
CA SER A 111 -12.41 38.67 17.44
C SER A 111 -13.24 37.97 16.36
N GLU A 112 -13.19 36.64 16.26
CA GLU A 112 -13.94 35.91 15.24
C GLU A 112 -15.46 36.03 15.47
N VAL A 113 -16.14 36.68 14.53
CA VAL A 113 -17.60 36.91 14.55
C VAL A 113 -18.29 36.25 13.36
N LYS A 114 -19.61 36.08 13.46
CA LYS A 114 -20.43 35.65 12.32
C LYS A 114 -20.79 36.87 11.47
N LEU A 115 -20.80 36.72 10.14
CA LEU A 115 -21.17 37.82 9.24
C LEU A 115 -22.64 38.23 9.44
N ASN A 116 -23.53 37.27 9.68
CA ASN A 116 -24.97 37.49 9.78
C ASN A 116 -25.47 37.98 11.16
N TYR A 117 -24.61 38.06 12.17
CA TYR A 117 -24.96 38.58 13.50
C TYR A 117 -24.00 39.68 13.95
N ARG A 118 -24.55 40.78 14.48
CA ARG A 118 -23.79 41.85 15.14
C ARG A 118 -24.19 41.97 16.60
N LYS A 119 -23.33 42.54 17.45
CA LYS A 119 -23.74 42.93 18.81
C LYS A 119 -24.48 44.27 18.72
N ASN A 120 -25.63 44.37 19.37
CA ASN A 120 -26.37 45.63 19.53
C ASN A 120 -25.79 46.46 20.71
N SER A 121 -26.36 47.63 20.97
CA SER A 121 -25.95 48.52 22.07
C SER A 121 -26.02 47.89 23.47
N GLN A 122 -26.85 46.85 23.63
CA GLN A 122 -27.01 46.08 24.88
C GLN A 122 -26.08 44.85 24.95
N GLY A 123 -25.22 44.64 23.94
CA GLY A 123 -24.31 43.49 23.87
C GLY A 123 -24.93 42.20 23.33
N ASN A 124 -26.23 42.18 23.06
CA ASN A 124 -26.97 41.03 22.53
C ASN A 124 -26.74 40.84 21.03
N HIS A 125 -26.80 39.61 20.54
CA HIS A 125 -26.62 39.31 19.13
C HIS A 125 -27.89 39.59 18.34
N GLU A 126 -27.80 40.52 17.39
CA GLU A 126 -28.86 40.88 16.45
C GLU A 126 -28.54 40.33 15.06
N PHE A 127 -29.53 39.69 14.44
CA PHE A 127 -29.45 39.24 13.05
C PHE A 127 -29.57 40.43 12.08
N LEU A 128 -28.70 40.49 11.09
CA LEU A 128 -28.59 41.63 10.17
C LEU A 128 -29.61 41.64 9.03
N PHE A 129 -29.96 40.47 8.49
CA PHE A 129 -30.77 40.35 7.27
C PHE A 129 -32.26 40.20 7.59
N LYS A 130 -32.79 41.06 8.48
CA LYS A 130 -34.19 40.97 8.96
C LYS A 130 -35.22 41.09 7.84
N ASP A 131 -34.98 41.97 6.85
CA ASP A 131 -35.89 42.15 5.71
C ASP A 131 -36.04 40.84 4.93
N SER A 132 -34.93 40.21 4.58
CA SER A 132 -34.87 38.95 3.85
C SER A 132 -35.36 37.76 4.68
N PHE A 133 -35.22 37.83 6.01
CA PHE A 133 -35.90 36.89 6.91
C PHE A 133 -37.42 37.11 6.90
N ALA A 134 -37.90 38.35 6.92
CA ALA A 134 -39.33 38.66 6.85
C ALA A 134 -39.94 38.16 5.53
N GLU A 135 -39.29 38.44 4.40
CA GLU A 135 -39.65 37.90 3.08
C GLU A 135 -39.70 36.37 3.11
N MET A 136 -38.65 35.71 3.63
CA MET A 136 -38.62 34.26 3.78
C MET A 136 -39.80 33.76 4.63
N THR A 137 -40.06 34.37 5.79
CA THR A 137 -41.18 33.96 6.66
C THR A 137 -42.53 34.15 6.01
N ALA A 138 -42.70 35.17 5.14
CA ALA A 138 -43.92 35.33 4.36
C ALA A 138 -44.10 34.16 3.38
N VAL A 139 -43.03 33.67 2.76
CA VAL A 139 -43.06 32.47 1.91
C VAL A 139 -43.46 31.23 2.73
N PHE A 140 -42.93 31.05 3.94
CA PHE A 140 -43.33 29.94 4.83
C PHE A 140 -44.80 30.02 5.23
N LYS A 141 -45.29 31.21 5.60
CA LYS A 141 -46.71 31.43 5.92
C LYS A 141 -47.62 31.13 4.74
N ALA A 142 -47.24 31.56 3.53
CA ALA A 142 -47.97 31.25 2.31
C ALA A 142 -48.02 29.74 2.01
N HIS A 143 -47.05 28.97 2.50
CA HIS A 143 -47.01 27.51 2.42
C HIS A 143 -47.66 26.81 3.64
N GLY A 144 -48.40 27.55 4.48
CA GLY A 144 -49.14 26.99 5.63
C GLY A 144 -48.27 26.58 6.82
N GLN A 145 -47.04 27.09 6.92
CA GLN A 145 -46.12 26.77 8.03
C GLN A 145 -46.00 27.94 9.01
N GLU A 146 -46.49 27.76 10.24
CA GLU A 146 -46.40 28.76 11.33
C GLU A 146 -45.28 28.47 12.35
N ALA A 147 -44.33 27.60 12.00
CA ALA A 147 -43.25 27.19 12.89
C ALA A 147 -42.28 28.34 13.27
N LYS A 148 -41.61 28.22 14.43
CA LYS A 148 -40.48 29.08 14.81
C LYS A 148 -39.28 28.79 13.90
N ILE A 149 -39.12 29.59 12.85
CA ILE A 149 -38.08 29.41 11.82
C ILE A 149 -36.73 30.00 12.27
N PRO A 150 -35.61 29.24 12.22
CA PRO A 150 -34.27 29.77 12.50
C PRO A 150 -33.80 30.84 11.50
N TYR A 151 -33.20 31.92 11.98
CA TYR A 151 -32.59 32.97 11.13
C TYR A 151 -31.52 32.45 10.17
N ASP A 152 -30.77 31.42 10.55
CA ASP A 152 -29.69 30.86 9.71
C ASP A 152 -30.24 30.22 8.41
N TRP A 153 -31.55 29.96 8.31
CA TRP A 153 -32.18 29.42 7.10
C TRP A 153 -32.36 30.45 5.99
N THR A 154 -32.34 31.73 6.33
CA THR A 154 -32.35 32.84 5.35
C THR A 154 -31.24 32.68 4.31
N LEU A 155 -30.13 32.02 4.65
CA LEU A 155 -29.06 31.73 3.71
C LEU A 155 -29.50 30.88 2.51
N TYR A 156 -30.38 29.90 2.70
CA TYR A 156 -30.85 29.04 1.62
C TYR A 156 -31.91 29.76 0.78
N TYR A 157 -32.78 30.54 1.42
CA TYR A 157 -33.69 31.46 0.74
C TYR A 157 -32.91 32.44 -0.15
N LEU A 158 -31.87 33.08 0.38
CA LEU A 158 -31.04 34.02 -0.36
C LEU A 158 -30.33 33.37 -1.56
N ARG A 159 -29.89 32.11 -1.44
CA ARG A 159 -29.31 31.37 -2.58
C ARG A 159 -30.34 31.14 -3.70
N THR A 160 -31.60 30.93 -3.36
CA THR A 160 -32.71 30.85 -4.32
C THR A 160 -33.04 32.22 -4.92
N LYS A 161 -33.24 33.23 -4.07
CA LYS A 161 -33.56 34.61 -4.48
C LYS A 161 -32.50 35.16 -5.43
N ALA A 162 -31.22 34.90 -5.16
CA ALA A 162 -30.10 35.41 -5.96
C ALA A 162 -30.01 34.85 -7.40
N LEU A 163 -30.78 33.80 -7.72
CA LEU A 163 -30.83 33.27 -9.10
C LEU A 163 -31.69 34.11 -10.03
N THR A 164 -32.63 34.91 -9.49
CA THR A 164 -33.62 35.65 -10.27
C THR A 164 -33.77 37.12 -9.87
N GLN A 165 -33.53 37.45 -8.61
CA GLN A 165 -33.74 38.80 -8.07
C GLN A 165 -32.46 39.39 -7.49
N LYS A 166 -32.41 40.72 -7.40
CA LYS A 166 -31.32 41.43 -6.73
C LYS A 166 -31.29 41.10 -5.23
N ILE A 167 -30.11 40.76 -4.73
CA ILE A 167 -29.81 40.67 -3.29
C ILE A 167 -28.82 41.77 -2.88
N LYS A 168 -28.71 42.07 -1.59
CA LYS A 168 -27.75 43.05 -1.05
C LYS A 168 -26.31 42.53 -1.19
N LYS A 169 -25.33 43.44 -1.23
CA LYS A 169 -23.91 43.09 -1.39
C LYS A 169 -23.40 42.22 -0.23
N GLU A 170 -23.85 42.55 0.98
CA GLU A 170 -23.55 41.84 2.22
C GLU A 170 -24.18 40.44 2.28
N GLU A 171 -25.35 40.26 1.65
CA GLU A 171 -25.99 38.96 1.50
C GLU A 171 -25.20 38.07 0.55
N LEU A 172 -24.72 38.64 -0.57
CA LEU A 172 -23.86 37.93 -1.51
C LEU A 172 -22.52 37.53 -0.87
N ALA A 173 -21.94 38.38 -0.03
CA ALA A 173 -20.78 38.04 0.79
C ALA A 173 -21.05 36.86 1.74
N TRP A 174 -22.24 36.81 2.36
CA TRP A 174 -22.64 35.68 3.20
C TRP A 174 -22.71 34.36 2.42
N ILE A 175 -23.30 34.40 1.22
CA ILE A 175 -23.38 33.25 0.31
C ILE A 175 -21.98 32.76 -0.06
N LEU A 176 -21.09 33.65 -0.51
CA LEU A 176 -19.71 33.29 -0.90
C LEU A 176 -18.93 32.65 0.26
N LEU A 177 -19.08 33.18 1.48
CA LEU A 177 -18.45 32.59 2.67
C LEU A 177 -19.01 31.20 3.01
N HIS A 178 -20.30 30.97 2.76
CA HIS A 178 -20.90 29.64 2.93
C HIS A 178 -20.31 28.63 1.94
N PHE A 179 -20.10 28.99 0.67
CA PHE A 179 -19.43 28.11 -0.30
C PHE A 179 -17.99 27.76 0.10
N ASN A 180 -17.26 28.61 0.84
CA ASN A 180 -15.94 28.23 1.38
C ASN A 180 -16.02 27.09 2.41
N GLN A 181 -17.13 27.01 3.16
CA GLN A 181 -17.39 25.95 4.13
C GLN A 181 -17.93 24.67 3.45
N LYS A 182 -18.81 24.82 2.45
CA LYS A 182 -19.51 23.73 1.75
C LYS A 182 -19.27 23.80 0.24
N ARG A 183 -18.35 22.97 -0.27
CA ARG A 183 -17.85 23.00 -1.67
C ARG A 183 -17.81 21.65 -2.40
N GLY A 184 -18.55 20.66 -1.91
CA GLY A 184 -18.66 19.33 -2.51
C GLY A 184 -17.37 18.49 -2.60
N TYR A 185 -17.52 17.25 -3.05
CA TYR A 185 -16.44 16.29 -3.28
C TYR A 185 -15.89 16.40 -4.71
N SER A 186 -14.57 16.33 -4.89
CA SER A 186 -13.93 16.36 -6.22
C SER A 186 -13.43 14.97 -6.57
N LYS A 187 -14.02 14.34 -7.59
CA LYS A 187 -13.56 13.03 -8.09
C LYS A 187 -12.27 13.19 -8.90
N LEU A 188 -11.29 12.33 -8.68
CA LEU A 188 -10.12 12.18 -9.56
C LEU A 188 -10.43 11.19 -10.68
N ARG A 189 -9.74 11.28 -11.83
CA ARG A 189 -9.88 10.30 -12.93
C ARG A 189 -9.61 8.84 -12.54
N SER A 190 -8.84 8.61 -11.47
CA SER A 190 -8.58 7.28 -10.90
C SER A 190 -9.69 6.75 -9.98
N GLU A 191 -10.62 7.61 -9.58
CA GLU A 191 -11.75 7.31 -8.68
C GLU A 191 -13.09 7.28 -9.43
N GLY A 192 -13.10 7.60 -10.73
CA GLY A 192 -14.29 7.54 -11.56
C GLY A 192 -14.66 6.10 -11.90
N GLU A 193 -15.97 5.81 -11.91
CA GLU A 193 -16.48 4.67 -12.68
C GLU A 193 -16.08 4.84 -14.14
N LYS A 194 -16.01 3.73 -14.91
CA LYS A 194 -15.87 3.79 -16.37
C LYS A 194 -16.94 4.75 -16.90
N VAL A 195 -16.56 5.97 -17.29
CA VAL A 195 -17.47 6.88 -17.98
C VAL A 195 -17.61 6.33 -19.39
N LEU A 196 -18.41 5.27 -19.58
CA LEU A 196 -18.89 4.83 -20.90
C LEU A 196 -19.54 6.03 -21.61
N PRO A 197 -19.68 6.03 -22.95
CA PRO A 197 -20.66 6.94 -23.55
C PRO A 197 -21.97 6.34 -23.07
N LYS A 198 -22.61 6.88 -22.03
CA LYS A 198 -23.60 6.19 -21.18
C LYS A 198 -24.43 5.20 -22.02
N ARG A 199 -23.98 3.95 -22.12
CA ARG A 199 -24.77 2.82 -22.62
C ARG A 199 -25.64 2.29 -21.50
N THR A 200 -25.53 2.91 -20.34
CA THR A 200 -26.30 2.67 -19.15
C THR A 200 -26.56 4.01 -18.48
N GLN A 201 -27.81 4.26 -18.12
CA GLN A 201 -28.26 5.39 -17.31
C GLN A 201 -28.63 4.83 -15.94
N LYS A 202 -27.86 5.21 -14.91
CA LYS A 202 -28.14 4.86 -13.52
C LYS A 202 -29.00 5.94 -12.88
N GLU A 203 -30.07 5.50 -12.23
CA GLU A 203 -31.07 6.35 -11.61
C GLU A 203 -31.59 5.72 -10.33
N TYR A 204 -31.64 6.48 -9.25
CA TYR A 204 -32.41 6.20 -8.08
C TYR A 204 -33.92 6.41 -8.32
N HIS A 205 -34.74 5.44 -7.90
CA HIS A 205 -36.19 5.48 -7.95
C HIS A 205 -36.78 4.96 -6.63
N GLU A 206 -37.79 5.65 -6.09
CA GLU A 206 -38.64 5.15 -5.00
C GLU A 206 -39.98 4.76 -5.61
N LEU A 207 -40.30 3.47 -5.62
CA LEU A 207 -41.46 2.95 -6.34
C LEU A 207 -42.35 2.15 -5.40
N LYS A 208 -43.65 2.47 -5.44
CA LYS A 208 -44.69 1.69 -4.75
C LYS A 208 -44.99 0.40 -5.51
N ILE A 209 -45.19 -0.68 -4.76
CA ILE A 209 -45.54 -1.98 -5.31
C ILE A 209 -47.06 -2.09 -5.37
N ASN A 210 -47.64 -2.16 -6.57
CA ASN A 210 -49.08 -2.24 -6.79
C ASN A 210 -49.58 -3.69 -6.77
N ALA A 211 -48.81 -4.62 -7.33
CA ALA A 211 -49.18 -6.02 -7.34
C ALA A 211 -47.92 -6.89 -7.23
N VAL A 212 -48.10 -8.06 -6.63
CA VAL A 212 -47.06 -9.07 -6.49
C VAL A 212 -47.64 -10.35 -7.09
N ILE A 213 -47.13 -10.72 -8.25
CA ILE A 213 -47.56 -11.93 -8.97
C ILE A 213 -46.47 -12.98 -8.80
N ALA A 214 -46.84 -14.12 -8.21
CA ALA A 214 -45.96 -15.28 -8.16
C ALA A 214 -45.93 -15.94 -9.54
N THR A 215 -44.75 -16.23 -10.06
CA THR A 215 -44.60 -17.03 -11.28
C THR A 215 -44.59 -18.51 -10.94
N GLU A 216 -44.91 -19.36 -11.92
CA GLU A 216 -44.84 -20.82 -11.78
C GLU A 216 -43.39 -21.33 -11.63
N GLU A 217 -42.40 -20.50 -12.01
CA GLU A 217 -40.98 -20.76 -11.80
C GLU A 217 -40.60 -20.66 -10.30
N SER A 218 -40.34 -21.81 -9.68
CA SER A 218 -39.84 -21.92 -8.32
C SER A 218 -38.63 -22.87 -8.25
N ASP A 219 -37.65 -22.54 -7.42
CA ASP A 219 -36.47 -23.35 -7.16
C ASP A 219 -36.13 -23.36 -5.65
N SER A 220 -34.97 -23.91 -5.26
CA SER A 220 -34.53 -23.96 -3.86
C SER A 220 -34.28 -22.60 -3.18
N LYS A 221 -34.39 -21.48 -3.90
CA LYS A 221 -34.29 -20.09 -3.40
C LYS A 221 -35.64 -19.40 -3.23
N GLY A 222 -36.74 -20.10 -3.51
CA GLY A 222 -38.11 -19.61 -3.36
C GLY A 222 -38.75 -19.23 -4.69
N THR A 223 -40.01 -18.79 -4.62
CA THR A 223 -40.81 -18.43 -5.78
C THR A 223 -40.32 -17.12 -6.38
N TRP A 224 -40.22 -17.05 -7.70
CA TRP A 224 -40.00 -15.79 -8.39
C TRP A 224 -41.28 -14.95 -8.31
N TYR A 225 -41.12 -13.69 -7.91
CA TYR A 225 -42.20 -12.72 -7.88
C TYR A 225 -41.93 -11.62 -8.89
N HIS A 226 -42.94 -11.36 -9.72
CA HIS A 226 -43.06 -10.15 -10.51
C HIS A 226 -43.76 -9.10 -9.66
N LEU A 227 -42.96 -8.17 -9.11
CA LEU A 227 -43.50 -7.02 -8.39
C LEU A 227 -43.80 -5.92 -9.42
N HIS A 228 -45.09 -5.72 -9.70
CA HIS A 228 -45.57 -4.63 -10.55
C HIS A 228 -45.48 -3.34 -9.76
N LEU A 229 -44.62 -2.45 -10.22
CA LEU A 229 -44.38 -1.13 -9.67
C LEU A 229 -45.42 -0.15 -10.23
N GLU A 230 -45.65 0.94 -9.51
CA GLU A 230 -46.68 1.93 -9.85
C GLU A 230 -46.52 2.58 -11.23
N ASN A 231 -45.31 2.60 -11.77
CA ASN A 231 -44.98 3.14 -13.09
C ASN A 231 -45.05 2.09 -14.22
N GLY A 232 -45.65 0.92 -13.96
CA GLY A 232 -45.78 -0.18 -14.92
C GLY A 232 -44.53 -1.04 -15.08
N TRP A 233 -43.43 -0.74 -14.37
CA TRP A 233 -42.24 -1.58 -14.39
C TRP A 233 -42.43 -2.85 -13.57
N VAL A 234 -41.75 -3.92 -13.99
CA VAL A 234 -41.77 -5.19 -13.27
C VAL A 234 -40.40 -5.43 -12.63
N TYR A 235 -40.35 -5.36 -11.31
CA TYR A 235 -39.19 -5.77 -10.54
C TYR A 235 -39.27 -7.26 -10.25
N LYS A 236 -38.40 -8.04 -10.90
CA LYS A 236 -38.29 -9.47 -10.66
C LYS A 236 -37.43 -9.72 -9.42
N ARG A 237 -37.99 -10.39 -8.42
CA ARG A 237 -37.27 -10.78 -7.21
C ARG A 237 -37.70 -12.15 -6.75
N GLN A 238 -36.73 -12.97 -6.41
CA GLN A 238 -36.95 -14.26 -5.79
C GLN A 238 -37.03 -14.12 -4.26
N SER A 239 -37.98 -14.82 -3.64
CA SER A 239 -38.18 -14.81 -2.20
C SER A 239 -38.70 -16.15 -1.70
N THR A 240 -38.17 -16.62 -0.57
CA THR A 240 -38.65 -17.82 0.12
C THR A 240 -39.92 -17.57 0.94
N ALA A 241 -40.22 -16.30 1.26
CA ALA A 241 -41.44 -15.89 1.95
C ALA A 241 -42.41 -15.17 0.99
N PRO A 242 -43.73 -15.33 1.14
CA PRO A 242 -44.73 -14.64 0.33
C PRO A 242 -44.57 -13.12 0.40
N LEU A 243 -44.38 -12.48 -0.75
CA LEU A 243 -44.18 -11.04 -0.85
C LEU A 243 -45.49 -10.25 -0.94
N GLN A 244 -46.66 -10.89 -0.77
CA GLN A 244 -47.97 -10.20 -0.77
C GLN A 244 -48.03 -9.04 0.24
N HIS A 245 -47.36 -9.14 1.39
CA HIS A 245 -47.28 -8.05 2.38
C HIS A 245 -46.50 -6.81 1.88
N TRP A 246 -45.80 -6.89 0.74
CA TRP A 246 -45.12 -5.76 0.12
C TRP A 246 -46.06 -4.94 -0.77
N VAL A 247 -47.24 -5.47 -1.14
CA VAL A 247 -48.25 -4.72 -1.86
C VAL A 247 -48.63 -3.49 -1.02
N GLY A 248 -48.53 -2.31 -1.64
CA GLY A 248 -48.75 -1.02 -0.99
C GLY A 248 -47.50 -0.39 -0.36
N SER A 249 -46.38 -1.12 -0.24
CA SER A 249 -45.13 -0.58 0.31
C SER A 249 -44.25 0.09 -0.75
N THR A 250 -43.56 1.18 -0.37
CA THR A 250 -42.57 1.87 -1.22
C THR A 250 -41.17 1.31 -0.97
N LYS A 251 -40.43 1.04 -2.05
CA LYS A 251 -39.05 0.54 -1.98
C LYS A 251 -38.11 1.42 -2.81
N SER A 252 -36.88 1.57 -2.33
CA SER A 252 -35.82 2.34 -2.98
C SER A 252 -34.97 1.45 -3.89
N PHE A 253 -34.79 1.87 -5.14
CA PHE A 253 -34.05 1.15 -6.16
C PHE A 253 -32.99 2.04 -6.82
N MET A 254 -31.83 1.48 -7.13
CA MET A 254 -30.92 1.97 -8.15
C MET A 254 -31.22 1.21 -9.44
N VAL A 255 -31.84 1.89 -10.41
CA VAL A 255 -32.22 1.37 -11.71
C VAL A 255 -31.12 1.69 -12.72
N THR A 256 -30.73 0.71 -13.53
CA THR A 256 -29.78 0.90 -14.62
C THR A 256 -30.46 0.58 -15.95
N THR A 257 -30.78 1.59 -16.74
CA THR A 257 -31.39 1.46 -18.07
C THR A 257 -30.30 1.35 -19.13
N HIS A 258 -30.35 0.33 -20.00
CA HIS A 258 -29.37 0.17 -21.08
C HIS A 258 -29.73 1.02 -22.30
N LEU A 259 -28.73 1.69 -22.89
CA LEU A 259 -28.85 2.55 -24.06
C LEU A 259 -28.03 1.95 -25.22
N ASP A 260 -28.49 2.17 -26.45
CA ASP A 260 -27.87 1.74 -27.70
C ASP A 260 -26.68 2.65 -28.09
N ALA A 261 -26.11 2.45 -29.28
CA ALA A 261 -24.97 3.25 -29.76
C ALA A 261 -25.33 4.72 -30.07
N ASN A 262 -26.62 5.01 -30.24
CA ASN A 262 -27.17 6.33 -30.57
C ASN A 262 -27.76 7.05 -29.34
N GLY A 263 -27.78 6.39 -28.17
CA GLY A 263 -28.31 6.93 -26.92
C GLY A 263 -29.79 6.66 -26.69
N LYS A 264 -30.43 5.81 -27.50
CA LYS A 264 -31.84 5.38 -27.32
C LYS A 264 -31.91 4.15 -26.42
N GLU A 265 -33.00 3.99 -25.68
CA GLU A 265 -33.21 2.83 -24.80
C GLU A 265 -33.15 1.52 -25.59
N LYS A 266 -32.33 0.58 -25.12
CA LYS A 266 -32.29 -0.78 -25.68
C LYS A 266 -33.53 -1.54 -25.24
N VAL A 267 -34.20 -2.16 -26.19
CA VAL A 267 -35.31 -3.09 -25.96
C VAL A 267 -34.83 -4.53 -26.13
N ASP A 268 -35.49 -5.46 -25.45
CA ASP A 268 -35.37 -6.91 -25.69
C ASP A 268 -36.22 -7.35 -26.89
N ASP A 269 -36.21 -8.65 -27.17
CA ASP A 269 -36.90 -9.25 -28.32
C ASP A 269 -38.44 -9.12 -28.24
N GLU A 270 -38.98 -8.78 -27.07
CA GLU A 270 -40.42 -8.52 -26.82
C GLU A 270 -40.77 -7.02 -26.86
N GLY A 271 -39.78 -6.16 -27.18
CA GLY A 271 -39.97 -4.71 -27.25
C GLY A 271 -39.94 -4.00 -25.89
N VAL A 272 -39.57 -4.69 -24.81
CA VAL A 272 -39.50 -4.14 -23.45
C VAL A 272 -38.10 -3.59 -23.20
N VAL A 273 -38.03 -2.39 -22.59
CA VAL A 273 -36.75 -1.73 -22.34
C VAL A 273 -35.93 -2.47 -21.29
N LEU A 274 -34.67 -2.76 -21.61
CA LEU A 274 -33.70 -3.45 -20.76
C LEU A 274 -33.31 -2.56 -19.57
N ARG A 275 -33.86 -2.87 -18.39
CA ARG A 275 -33.58 -2.19 -17.11
C ARG A 275 -33.19 -3.19 -16.03
N ASN A 276 -32.20 -2.84 -15.20
CA ASN A 276 -31.85 -3.61 -14.00
C ASN A 276 -32.21 -2.85 -12.74
N PHE A 277 -32.74 -3.54 -11.74
CA PHE A 277 -33.16 -2.97 -10.46
C PHE A 277 -32.31 -3.49 -9.31
N ASN A 278 -31.73 -2.59 -8.52
CA ASN A 278 -31.01 -2.92 -7.29
C ASN A 278 -31.64 -2.21 -6.09
N ALA A 279 -32.23 -2.97 -5.17
CA ALA A 279 -32.72 -2.40 -3.92
C ALA A 279 -31.55 -1.85 -3.08
N VAL A 280 -31.68 -0.63 -2.56
CA VAL A 280 -30.64 0.08 -1.80
C VAL A 280 -31.18 0.57 -0.45
N ASP A 281 -30.33 0.65 0.57
CA ASP A 281 -30.66 1.27 1.86
C ASP A 281 -30.41 2.79 1.77
N PRO A 282 -31.47 3.61 1.81
CA PRO A 282 -31.36 5.05 1.61
C PRO A 282 -30.67 5.81 2.77
N GLU A 283 -30.33 5.16 3.89
CA GLU A 283 -29.70 5.82 5.05
C GLU A 283 -28.21 5.47 5.23
N LYS A 284 -27.82 4.26 4.82
CA LYS A 284 -26.45 3.72 5.02
C LYS A 284 -25.57 3.80 3.78
N ASP A 285 -26.14 3.63 2.58
CA ASP A 285 -25.38 3.60 1.34
C ASP A 285 -25.06 5.03 0.86
N TRP A 286 -23.79 5.44 1.03
CA TRP A 286 -23.37 6.79 0.67
C TRP A 286 -23.40 7.06 -0.84
N ILE A 287 -23.29 6.03 -1.68
CA ILE A 287 -23.37 6.16 -3.15
C ILE A 287 -24.83 6.35 -3.54
N ALA A 288 -25.75 5.56 -2.97
CA ALA A 288 -27.18 5.71 -3.20
C ALA A 288 -27.70 7.06 -2.69
N ILE A 289 -27.30 7.49 -1.48
CA ILE A 289 -27.66 8.82 -0.94
C ILE A 289 -27.17 9.93 -1.87
N LYS A 290 -25.94 9.80 -2.35
CA LYS A 290 -25.34 10.75 -3.28
C LYS A 290 -26.10 10.80 -4.60
N GLU A 291 -26.31 9.66 -5.25
CA GLU A 291 -26.95 9.59 -6.57
C GLU A 291 -28.43 10.00 -6.49
N LYS A 292 -29.15 9.61 -5.43
CA LYS A 292 -30.51 10.10 -5.11
C LYS A 292 -30.56 11.62 -5.10
N THR A 293 -29.65 12.24 -4.34
CA THR A 293 -29.59 13.70 -4.21
C THR A 293 -29.22 14.34 -5.55
N GLU A 294 -28.23 13.81 -6.25
CA GLU A 294 -27.76 14.33 -7.54
C GLU A 294 -28.80 14.19 -8.66
N GLN A 295 -29.61 13.13 -8.64
CA GLN A 295 -30.70 12.94 -9.59
C GLN A 295 -31.88 13.84 -9.26
N ALA A 296 -32.28 13.95 -7.99
CA ALA A 296 -33.35 14.87 -7.61
C ALA A 296 -33.04 16.31 -8.06
N LEU A 297 -31.79 16.76 -7.89
CA LEU A 297 -31.32 18.05 -8.40
C LEU A 297 -31.42 18.16 -9.92
N LYS A 298 -31.05 17.12 -10.67
CA LYS A 298 -31.11 17.12 -12.15
C LYS A 298 -32.55 17.07 -12.67
N THR A 299 -33.37 16.16 -12.16
CA THR A 299 -34.75 15.93 -12.62
C THR A 299 -35.63 17.13 -12.34
N GLN A 300 -35.47 17.76 -11.17
CA GLN A 300 -36.20 18.97 -10.83
C GLN A 300 -35.60 20.23 -11.48
N ALA A 301 -34.44 20.10 -12.15
CA ALA A 301 -33.64 21.20 -12.68
C ALA A 301 -33.31 22.30 -11.64
N LYS A 302 -33.08 21.89 -10.39
CA LYS A 302 -32.86 22.79 -9.25
C LYS A 302 -31.40 22.85 -8.83
N THR A 303 -31.00 24.01 -8.35
CA THR A 303 -29.71 24.20 -7.69
C THR A 303 -29.71 23.62 -6.26
N VAL A 304 -28.54 23.49 -5.66
CA VAL A 304 -28.39 22.93 -4.30
C VAL A 304 -29.05 23.84 -3.25
N GLY A 305 -29.03 25.16 -3.48
CA GLY A 305 -29.73 26.15 -2.65
C GLY A 305 -31.25 25.97 -2.68
N GLU A 306 -31.83 25.97 -3.88
CA GLU A 306 -33.27 25.77 -4.11
C GLU A 306 -33.78 24.48 -3.51
N TYR A 307 -33.09 23.37 -3.79
CA TYR A 307 -33.50 22.08 -3.27
C TYR A 307 -33.52 22.02 -1.73
N ILE A 308 -32.54 22.63 -1.07
CA ILE A 308 -32.56 22.70 0.40
C ILE A 308 -33.70 23.61 0.88
N PHE A 309 -33.90 24.77 0.25
CA PHE A 309 -34.90 25.73 0.69
C PHE A 309 -36.32 25.17 0.59
N GLU A 310 -36.66 24.51 -0.51
CA GLU A 310 -37.98 23.87 -0.66
C GLU A 310 -38.24 22.76 0.36
N ARG A 311 -37.22 21.92 0.64
CA ARG A 311 -37.34 20.91 1.70
C ARG A 311 -37.51 21.53 3.08
N LEU A 312 -36.97 22.72 3.31
CA LEU A 312 -37.22 23.46 4.54
C LEU A 312 -38.66 23.96 4.61
N LEU A 313 -39.26 24.41 3.48
CA LEU A 313 -40.68 24.77 3.41
C LEU A 313 -41.58 23.58 3.74
N GLU A 314 -41.24 22.38 3.28
CA GLU A 314 -41.99 21.15 3.59
C GLU A 314 -41.80 20.70 5.06
N HIS A 315 -40.56 20.77 5.57
CA HIS A 315 -40.18 20.20 6.87
C HIS A 315 -39.35 21.18 7.73
N PRO A 316 -39.99 22.21 8.33
CA PRO A 316 -39.33 23.32 9.01
C PRO A 316 -38.75 23.02 10.41
N ILE A 317 -38.64 21.76 10.81
CA ILE A 317 -38.00 21.36 12.09
C ILE A 317 -36.74 20.50 11.85
N GLN A 318 -36.50 20.07 10.61
CA GLN A 318 -35.47 19.08 10.32
C GLN A 318 -34.06 19.67 10.24
N LYS A 319 -33.07 18.94 10.76
CA LYS A 319 -31.66 19.34 10.68
C LYS A 319 -31.13 19.17 9.25
N ILE A 320 -30.63 20.27 8.67
CA ILE A 320 -30.04 20.29 7.31
C ILE A 320 -28.79 19.40 7.21
N LYS A 321 -27.98 19.33 8.28
CA LYS A 321 -26.79 18.46 8.32
C LYS A 321 -27.20 17.01 8.58
N GLY A 322 -27.14 16.19 7.53
CA GLY A 322 -27.25 14.73 7.64
C GLY A 322 -28.50 14.13 6.97
N ALA A 323 -29.54 14.93 6.73
CA ALA A 323 -30.82 14.47 6.16
C ALA A 323 -30.91 14.62 4.63
N TRP A 324 -30.65 15.81 4.08
CA TRP A 324 -31.01 16.12 2.68
C TRP A 324 -29.84 16.11 1.69
N ILE A 325 -28.67 16.61 2.12
CA ILE A 325 -27.46 16.65 1.27
C ILE A 325 -26.24 16.26 2.13
N LYS A 326 -25.83 14.99 2.06
CA LYS A 326 -24.60 14.48 2.72
C LYS A 326 -23.35 14.77 1.87
N THR A 327 -23.21 14.08 0.74
CA THR A 327 -22.05 14.20 -0.16
C THR A 327 -22.50 14.23 -1.61
N ILE A 328 -22.31 15.35 -2.30
CA ILE A 328 -22.55 15.49 -3.75
C ILE A 328 -21.27 15.94 -4.46
N ASP A 329 -21.24 15.76 -5.78
CA ASP A 329 -20.15 16.25 -6.61
C ASP A 329 -20.00 17.77 -6.53
N ARG A 330 -18.75 18.21 -6.58
CA ARG A 330 -18.38 19.63 -6.58
C ARG A 330 -18.98 20.39 -7.77
N SER A 331 -19.25 19.73 -8.89
CA SER A 331 -19.84 20.33 -10.08
C SER A 331 -21.16 21.06 -9.79
N PHE A 332 -22.03 20.50 -8.94
CA PHE A 332 -23.33 21.10 -8.59
C PHE A 332 -23.19 22.43 -7.85
N TYR A 333 -22.26 22.50 -6.90
CA TYR A 333 -21.97 23.76 -6.21
C TYR A 333 -21.30 24.78 -7.12
N LYS A 334 -20.47 24.33 -8.08
CA LYS A 334 -19.87 25.21 -9.09
C LYS A 334 -20.93 25.79 -10.03
N SER A 335 -21.84 24.96 -10.54
CA SER A 335 -22.88 25.39 -11.46
C SER A 335 -23.86 26.36 -10.80
N GLU A 336 -24.28 26.07 -9.56
CA GLU A 336 -25.12 27.00 -8.80
C GLU A 336 -24.41 28.34 -8.56
N LEU A 337 -23.17 28.32 -8.05
CA LEU A 337 -22.48 29.58 -7.79
C LEU A 337 -22.24 30.37 -9.07
N LYS A 338 -21.97 29.69 -10.20
CA LYS A 338 -21.83 30.34 -11.50
C LYS A 338 -23.14 31.02 -11.91
N ALA A 339 -24.28 30.34 -11.79
CA ALA A 339 -25.58 30.93 -12.09
C ALA A 339 -25.89 32.14 -11.18
N ILE A 340 -25.66 32.02 -9.88
CA ILE A 340 -25.83 33.13 -8.92
C ILE A 340 -24.96 34.34 -9.33
N LEU A 341 -23.67 34.13 -9.60
CA LEU A 341 -22.76 35.23 -9.95
C LEU A 341 -23.12 35.86 -11.29
N GLN A 342 -23.54 35.07 -12.27
CA GLN A 342 -23.99 35.58 -13.58
C GLN A 342 -25.26 36.42 -13.46
N THR A 343 -26.27 35.97 -12.70
CA THR A 343 -27.46 36.79 -12.45
C THR A 343 -27.11 38.04 -11.65
N GLN A 344 -26.35 37.91 -10.56
CA GLN A 344 -26.04 39.09 -9.73
C GLN A 344 -25.16 40.11 -10.44
N ALA A 345 -24.38 39.71 -11.44
CA ALA A 345 -23.60 40.62 -12.28
C ALA A 345 -24.48 41.56 -13.14
N THR A 346 -25.76 41.23 -13.37
CA THR A 346 -26.70 42.15 -14.04
C THR A 346 -27.22 43.25 -13.10
N PHE A 347 -27.16 43.01 -11.77
CA PHE A 347 -27.66 43.93 -10.75
C PHE A 347 -26.58 44.73 -10.01
N HIS A 348 -25.33 44.23 -10.02
CA HIS A 348 -24.18 44.83 -9.33
C HIS A 348 -23.02 45.02 -10.31
N SER A 349 -22.72 46.27 -10.66
CA SER A 349 -21.67 46.63 -11.62
C SER A 349 -20.26 46.28 -11.13
N GLU A 350 -20.05 46.12 -9.82
CA GLU A 350 -18.76 45.74 -9.24
C GLU A 350 -18.31 44.33 -9.68
N LEU A 351 -19.24 43.47 -10.10
CA LEU A 351 -18.94 42.10 -10.57
C LEU A 351 -18.44 42.05 -12.02
N THR A 352 -18.53 43.16 -12.76
CA THR A 352 -18.05 43.29 -14.15
C THR A 352 -16.99 44.37 -14.32
N ASP A 353 -16.62 45.06 -13.24
CA ASP A 353 -15.59 46.09 -13.22
C ASP A 353 -14.18 45.50 -13.39
N VAL A 354 -13.56 45.79 -14.54
CA VAL A 354 -12.23 45.30 -14.91
C VAL A 354 -11.12 45.92 -14.04
N GLN A 355 -11.28 47.18 -13.64
CA GLN A 355 -10.28 47.85 -12.81
C GLN A 355 -10.32 47.28 -11.39
N LEU A 356 -11.52 47.12 -10.82
CA LEU A 356 -11.69 46.48 -9.52
C LEU A 356 -11.21 45.03 -9.52
N PHE A 357 -11.44 44.30 -10.61
CA PHE A 357 -10.90 42.95 -10.80
C PHE A 357 -9.36 42.95 -10.77
N SER A 358 -8.73 43.86 -11.52
CA SER A 358 -7.28 44.02 -11.55
C SER A 358 -6.72 44.29 -10.15
N ASP A 359 -7.33 45.22 -9.42
CA ASP A 359 -6.94 45.57 -8.05
C ASP A 359 -7.06 44.36 -7.10
N CYS A 360 -8.09 43.53 -7.27
CA CYS A 360 -8.26 42.29 -6.50
C CYS A 360 -7.19 41.24 -6.83
N VAL A 361 -6.81 41.10 -8.11
CA VAL A 361 -5.76 40.17 -8.56
C VAL A 361 -4.40 40.60 -8.01
N HIS A 362 -4.06 41.90 -8.11
CA HIS A 362 -2.82 42.45 -7.56
C HIS A 362 -2.75 42.31 -6.03
N GLU A 363 -3.86 42.55 -5.32
CA GLU A 363 -3.97 42.32 -3.88
C GLU A 363 -3.72 40.84 -3.54
N LEU A 364 -4.35 39.90 -4.24
CA LEU A 364 -4.21 38.48 -3.94
C LEU A 364 -2.82 37.92 -4.24
N TYR A 365 -2.17 38.41 -5.29
CA TYR A 365 -0.99 37.80 -5.90
C TYR A 365 0.21 38.73 -6.08
N PRO A 366 0.63 39.54 -5.09
CA PRO A 366 1.56 40.66 -5.28
C PRO A 366 2.96 40.25 -5.78
N LYS A 367 3.32 38.96 -5.73
CA LYS A 367 4.64 38.44 -6.12
C LYS A 367 4.58 37.38 -7.23
N ASN A 368 3.44 37.19 -7.89
CA ASN A 368 3.26 36.13 -8.89
C ASN A 368 2.73 36.71 -10.20
N GLU A 369 3.57 37.48 -10.89
CA GLU A 369 3.24 38.17 -12.15
C GLU A 369 2.70 37.22 -13.22
N GLY A 370 3.27 36.02 -13.35
CA GLY A 370 2.80 35.03 -14.33
C GLY A 370 1.35 34.58 -14.07
N HIS A 371 0.96 34.42 -12.80
CA HIS A 371 -0.42 34.10 -12.45
C HIS A 371 -1.35 35.31 -12.55
N GLN A 372 -0.85 36.51 -12.27
CA GLN A 372 -1.60 37.75 -12.52
C GLN A 372 -1.94 37.87 -14.01
N LYS A 373 -0.95 37.76 -14.90
CA LYS A 373 -1.14 37.78 -16.35
C LYS A 373 -2.16 36.74 -16.80
N ALA A 374 -2.02 35.49 -16.35
CA ALA A 374 -2.95 34.42 -16.70
C ALA A 374 -4.40 34.68 -16.27
N LEU A 375 -4.62 35.42 -15.18
CA LEU A 375 -5.97 35.81 -14.73
C LEU A 375 -6.49 37.04 -15.49
N LEU A 376 -5.62 38.01 -15.80
CA LEU A 376 -5.97 39.25 -16.51
C LEU A 376 -6.20 39.03 -18.02
N GLU A 377 -5.63 37.97 -18.61
CA GLU A 377 -5.85 37.55 -20.00
C GLU A 377 -7.24 36.93 -20.24
N GLN A 378 -8.04 36.73 -19.19
CA GLN A 378 -9.41 36.20 -19.33
C GLN A 378 -10.39 37.26 -19.82
N SER A 379 -11.48 36.81 -20.45
CA SER A 379 -12.56 37.71 -20.92
C SER A 379 -13.11 38.56 -19.76
N ALA A 380 -13.25 39.87 -20.00
CA ALA A 380 -13.79 40.82 -19.04
C ALA A 380 -15.17 40.41 -18.49
N SER A 381 -15.98 39.72 -19.30
CA SER A 381 -17.34 39.29 -18.95
C SER A 381 -17.45 38.10 -17.98
N ASP A 382 -16.37 37.35 -17.70
CA ASP A 382 -16.39 36.19 -16.77
C ASP A 382 -15.30 36.29 -15.67
N CYS A 383 -14.72 37.49 -15.47
CA CYS A 383 -13.53 37.70 -14.66
C CYS A 383 -13.72 37.35 -13.16
N PHE A 384 -14.70 37.94 -12.47
CA PHE A 384 -14.98 37.66 -11.06
C PHE A 384 -15.57 36.27 -10.84
N SER A 385 -16.41 35.79 -11.76
CA SER A 385 -16.92 34.43 -11.75
C SER A 385 -15.78 33.41 -11.74
N HIS A 386 -14.81 33.55 -12.63
CA HIS A 386 -13.63 32.69 -12.65
C HIS A 386 -12.80 32.83 -11.36
N LEU A 387 -12.54 34.06 -10.88
CA LEU A 387 -11.76 34.29 -9.67
C LEU A 387 -12.38 33.64 -8.43
N PHE A 388 -13.68 33.84 -8.20
CA PHE A 388 -14.36 33.21 -7.06
C PHE A 388 -14.43 31.70 -7.20
N ILE A 389 -14.79 31.19 -8.37
CA ILE A 389 -15.02 29.76 -8.56
C ILE A 389 -13.69 29.00 -8.65
N GLU A 390 -12.88 29.27 -9.67
CA GLU A 390 -11.73 28.44 -10.03
C GLU A 390 -10.49 28.71 -9.17
N ASP A 391 -10.28 29.97 -8.76
CA ASP A 391 -9.04 30.39 -8.10
C ASP A 391 -9.14 30.47 -6.56
N LEU A 392 -10.33 30.80 -6.03
CA LEU A 392 -10.57 30.94 -4.59
C LEU A 392 -11.31 29.76 -3.97
N LEU A 393 -12.61 29.60 -4.26
CA LEU A 393 -13.51 28.74 -3.52
C LEU A 393 -13.31 27.26 -3.84
N PHE A 394 -13.21 26.91 -5.13
CA PHE A 394 -13.09 25.54 -5.59
C PHE A 394 -11.67 25.12 -5.98
N TYR A 395 -10.71 26.04 -5.93
CA TYR A 395 -9.29 25.70 -6.07
C TYR A 395 -8.87 24.63 -5.06
N GLN A 396 -8.16 23.62 -5.53
CA GLN A 396 -7.56 22.58 -4.72
C GLN A 396 -6.12 22.37 -5.18
N ARG A 397 -5.16 22.49 -4.24
CA ARG A 397 -3.76 22.21 -4.56
C ARG A 397 -3.66 20.80 -5.17
N PRO A 398 -2.98 20.65 -6.33
CA PRO A 398 -2.74 19.34 -6.88
C PRO A 398 -1.97 18.49 -5.86
N LEU A 399 -2.18 17.18 -5.90
CA LEU A 399 -1.38 16.25 -5.12
C LEU A 399 0.08 16.43 -5.53
N LYS A 400 0.89 17.03 -4.64
CA LYS A 400 2.31 17.23 -4.87
C LYS A 400 2.93 15.86 -5.14
N PRO A 401 3.67 15.68 -6.24
CA PRO A 401 4.49 14.49 -6.38
C PRO A 401 5.45 14.45 -5.19
N LYS A 402 5.75 13.25 -4.70
CA LYS A 402 6.80 13.01 -3.70
C LYS A 402 8.00 12.43 -4.47
N PRO A 403 8.92 13.25 -5.00
CA PRO A 403 10.02 12.73 -5.82
C PRO A 403 10.94 11.80 -5.02
N SER A 404 11.03 12.02 -3.69
CA SER A 404 11.81 11.15 -2.79
C SER A 404 11.25 9.73 -2.65
N SER A 405 9.96 9.50 -2.90
CA SER A 405 9.40 8.14 -2.91
C SER A 405 9.55 7.43 -4.26
N HIS A 406 10.05 8.12 -5.29
CA HIS A 406 10.38 7.48 -6.55
C HIS A 406 11.79 6.89 -6.43
N PRO A 407 11.98 5.63 -6.83
CA PRO A 407 13.26 4.96 -6.71
C PRO A 407 14.31 5.64 -7.59
N ASP A 408 15.54 5.64 -7.09
CA ASP A 408 16.71 6.11 -7.80
C ASP A 408 17.24 5.05 -8.76
N CYS A 409 17.70 5.51 -9.92
CA CYS A 409 18.35 4.67 -10.91
C CYS A 409 19.69 4.17 -10.36
N PRO A 410 19.99 2.87 -10.52
CA PRO A 410 21.23 2.28 -10.02
C PRO A 410 22.49 2.78 -10.76
N TYR A 411 22.36 3.27 -11.99
CA TYR A 411 23.48 3.59 -12.87
C TYR A 411 23.70 5.10 -13.07
N GLU A 412 22.61 5.88 -13.15
CA GLU A 412 22.68 7.27 -13.61
C GLU A 412 22.60 8.28 -12.46
N SER A 413 23.54 9.23 -12.46
CA SER A 413 23.57 10.34 -11.51
C SER A 413 23.96 11.65 -12.21
N ARG A 414 23.59 12.77 -11.60
CA ARG A 414 23.94 14.13 -12.03
C ARG A 414 24.73 14.80 -10.92
N TYR A 415 25.61 15.70 -11.30
CA TYR A 415 26.38 16.51 -10.37
C TYR A 415 25.92 17.96 -10.46
N TYR A 416 25.86 18.64 -9.32
CA TYR A 416 25.61 20.07 -9.26
C TYR A 416 26.44 20.67 -8.14
N LEU A 417 26.83 21.93 -8.29
CA LEU A 417 27.55 22.66 -7.26
C LEU A 417 26.54 23.16 -6.21
N LYS A 418 26.85 22.90 -4.95
CA LYS A 418 26.13 23.45 -3.80
C LYS A 418 27.16 23.94 -2.79
N ASP A 419 27.16 25.24 -2.52
CA ASP A 419 28.09 25.87 -1.57
C ASP A 419 29.57 25.58 -1.92
N GLY A 420 29.92 25.66 -3.21
CA GLY A 420 31.27 25.35 -3.73
C GLY A 420 31.60 23.85 -3.82
N GLN A 421 30.78 22.95 -3.26
CA GLN A 421 31.01 21.51 -3.28
C GLN A 421 30.21 20.80 -4.38
N LYS A 422 30.85 19.86 -5.09
CA LYS A 422 30.22 19.03 -6.12
C LYS A 422 29.37 17.94 -5.47
N VAL A 423 28.04 18.08 -5.53
CA VAL A 423 27.09 17.13 -4.94
C VAL A 423 26.55 16.17 -6.01
N ARG A 424 26.65 14.86 -5.76
CA ARG A 424 26.06 13.80 -6.59
C ARG A 424 24.58 13.62 -6.25
N LYS A 425 23.71 13.52 -7.27
CA LYS A 425 22.29 13.21 -7.12
C LYS A 425 21.87 12.18 -8.16
N ALA A 426 21.33 11.06 -7.69
CA ALA A 426 20.85 10.01 -8.59
C ALA A 426 19.67 10.50 -9.46
N VAL A 427 19.63 10.00 -10.69
CA VAL A 427 18.51 10.22 -11.62
C VAL A 427 17.38 9.27 -11.23
N LYS A 428 16.13 9.74 -11.27
CA LYS A 428 14.97 8.91 -10.91
C LYS A 428 14.63 7.88 -11.98
N CYS A 429 14.14 6.72 -11.56
CA CYS A 429 13.62 5.70 -12.48
C CYS A 429 12.37 6.19 -13.22
N ILE A 430 12.18 5.68 -14.43
CA ILE A 430 11.02 5.99 -15.28
C ILE A 430 9.77 5.22 -14.84
N SER A 431 8.60 5.48 -15.42
CA SER A 431 7.38 4.69 -15.17
C SER A 431 7.44 3.33 -15.88
N LYS A 432 6.88 2.27 -15.28
CA LYS A 432 6.73 0.96 -15.94
C LYS A 432 5.90 1.03 -17.22
N SER A 433 4.94 1.95 -17.30
CA SER A 433 4.10 2.17 -18.48
C SER A 433 4.78 2.97 -19.58
N HIS A 434 5.98 3.50 -19.37
CA HIS A 434 6.62 4.33 -20.39
C HIS A 434 7.05 3.46 -21.60
N PRO A 435 6.81 3.91 -22.86
CA PRO A 435 7.13 3.13 -24.07
C PRO A 435 8.54 2.54 -24.11
N ILE A 436 9.58 3.35 -23.84
CA ILE A 436 10.98 2.87 -23.82
C ILE A 436 11.24 1.72 -22.82
N TYR A 437 10.52 1.70 -21.70
CA TYR A 437 10.69 0.64 -20.70
C TYR A 437 9.90 -0.61 -21.08
N GLN A 438 8.73 -0.46 -21.71
CA GLN A 438 7.97 -1.58 -22.29
C GLN A 438 8.79 -2.27 -23.38
N GLU A 439 9.45 -1.49 -24.25
CA GLU A 439 10.36 -2.02 -25.27
C GLU A 439 11.55 -2.77 -24.65
N PHE A 440 12.21 -2.18 -23.65
CA PHE A 440 13.28 -2.84 -22.90
C PHE A 440 12.84 -4.18 -22.30
N ARG A 441 11.65 -4.22 -21.69
CA ARG A 441 11.09 -5.45 -21.10
C ARG A 441 10.76 -6.50 -22.15
N LEU A 442 10.31 -6.08 -23.33
CA LEU A 442 10.04 -6.97 -24.45
C LEU A 442 11.34 -7.59 -24.98
N TRP A 443 12.39 -6.80 -25.20
CA TRP A 443 13.71 -7.34 -25.57
C TRP A 443 14.27 -8.28 -24.49
N GLN A 444 14.10 -7.92 -23.21
CA GLN A 444 14.50 -8.80 -22.11
C GLN A 444 13.75 -10.15 -22.15
N PHE A 445 12.46 -10.14 -22.49
CA PHE A 445 11.67 -11.36 -22.66
C PHE A 445 12.18 -12.19 -23.84
N VAL A 446 12.36 -11.57 -25.01
CA VAL A 446 12.87 -12.22 -26.24
C VAL A 446 14.22 -12.90 -25.98
N HIS A 447 15.18 -12.19 -25.35
CA HIS A 447 16.52 -12.74 -25.08
C HIS A 447 16.55 -13.87 -24.05
N HIS A 448 15.57 -13.92 -23.14
CA HIS A 448 15.47 -14.97 -22.12
C HIS A 448 14.63 -16.17 -22.57
N LEU A 449 13.91 -16.07 -23.68
CA LEU A 449 13.10 -17.18 -24.18
C LEU A 449 14.01 -18.36 -24.53
N ARG A 450 13.71 -19.53 -23.96
CA ARG A 450 14.30 -20.80 -24.39
C ARG A 450 13.19 -21.79 -24.70
N ILE A 451 13.39 -22.60 -25.73
CA ILE A 451 12.48 -23.66 -26.15
C ILE A 451 13.17 -25.00 -25.90
N PHE A 452 12.49 -25.86 -25.15
CA PHE A 452 12.94 -27.20 -24.82
C PHE A 452 12.07 -28.24 -25.53
N GLU A 453 12.72 -29.28 -26.03
CA GLU A 453 12.10 -30.51 -26.47
C GLU A 453 12.00 -31.50 -25.29
N LYS A 454 10.83 -32.10 -25.09
CA LYS A 454 10.60 -33.09 -24.03
C LYS A 454 11.24 -34.43 -24.45
N GLY A 455 12.16 -34.95 -23.63
CA GLY A 455 12.84 -36.23 -23.88
C GLY A 455 12.00 -37.46 -23.49
N ALA A 456 12.40 -38.63 -23.99
CA ALA A 456 11.87 -39.92 -23.55
C ALA A 456 12.46 -40.31 -22.17
N PRO A 457 11.66 -40.83 -21.22
CA PRO A 457 12.07 -41.03 -19.83
C PRO A 457 13.19 -42.06 -19.58
N ALA A 458 13.75 -42.71 -20.61
CA ALA A 458 14.64 -43.87 -20.46
C ALA A 458 16.12 -43.56 -20.17
N GLN A 459 16.61 -42.31 -20.30
CA GLN A 459 18.06 -42.00 -20.23
C GLN A 459 18.45 -40.91 -19.20
N GLY A 460 17.54 -40.50 -18.31
CA GLY A 460 17.86 -39.56 -17.23
C GLY A 460 18.13 -38.10 -17.65
N VAL A 461 18.13 -37.78 -18.96
CA VAL A 461 18.05 -36.41 -19.47
C VAL A 461 16.60 -36.09 -19.78
N PHE A 462 15.99 -35.20 -19.00
CA PHE A 462 14.56 -34.96 -19.07
C PHE A 462 14.16 -34.06 -20.25
N GLU A 463 15.01 -33.13 -20.71
CA GLU A 463 14.68 -32.12 -21.73
C GLU A 463 15.93 -31.54 -22.41
N THR A 464 15.84 -31.23 -23.71
CA THR A 464 16.95 -30.68 -24.54
C THR A 464 16.61 -29.26 -24.99
N ASP A 465 17.54 -28.30 -24.85
CA ASP A 465 17.37 -26.93 -25.36
C ASP A 465 17.55 -26.91 -26.89
N VAL A 466 16.49 -26.55 -27.61
CA VAL A 466 16.44 -26.51 -29.08
C VAL A 466 16.25 -25.07 -29.60
N THR A 467 16.46 -24.06 -28.75
CA THR A 467 16.21 -22.65 -29.09
C THR A 467 16.97 -22.19 -30.33
N GLU A 468 18.26 -22.55 -30.42
CA GLU A 468 19.13 -22.12 -31.52
C GLU A 468 18.73 -22.76 -32.87
N GLN A 469 18.00 -23.88 -32.86
CA GLN A 469 17.46 -24.49 -34.08
C GLN A 469 16.33 -23.64 -34.68
N PHE A 470 15.51 -23.02 -33.82
CA PHE A 470 14.37 -22.20 -34.25
C PHE A 470 14.73 -20.73 -34.46
N PHE A 471 15.76 -20.23 -33.79
CA PHE A 471 16.17 -18.82 -33.88
C PHE A 471 17.66 -18.72 -34.22
N SER A 472 18.00 -19.23 -35.41
CA SER A 472 19.38 -19.31 -35.91
C SER A 472 19.88 -18.00 -36.52
N SER A 473 18.98 -17.14 -37.01
CA SER A 473 19.32 -15.85 -37.63
C SER A 473 18.80 -14.65 -36.83
N GLU A 474 19.40 -13.47 -37.03
CA GLU A 474 18.90 -12.22 -36.44
C GLU A 474 17.48 -11.89 -36.91
N LYS A 475 17.14 -12.26 -38.15
CA LYS A 475 15.82 -12.05 -38.72
C LYS A 475 14.75 -12.78 -37.90
N ASP A 476 15.01 -14.01 -37.48
CA ASP A 476 14.08 -14.83 -36.69
C ASP A 476 13.71 -14.15 -35.36
N TRP A 477 14.71 -13.57 -34.70
CA TRP A 477 14.52 -12.83 -33.45
C TRP A 477 13.75 -11.53 -33.67
N VAL A 478 13.99 -10.84 -34.79
CA VAL A 478 13.25 -9.62 -35.17
C VAL A 478 11.79 -9.93 -35.51
N ASP A 479 11.53 -11.03 -36.21
CA ASP A 479 10.17 -11.44 -36.58
C ASP A 479 9.37 -11.84 -35.33
N LEU A 480 10.01 -12.52 -34.36
CA LEU A 480 9.41 -12.77 -33.05
C LEU A 480 9.12 -11.46 -32.32
N PHE A 481 10.06 -10.52 -32.28
CA PHE A 481 9.85 -9.22 -31.65
C PHE A 481 8.67 -8.47 -32.29
N ASP A 482 8.59 -8.46 -33.62
CA ASP A 482 7.50 -7.84 -34.38
C ASP A 482 6.14 -8.47 -34.10
N PHE A 483 6.09 -9.80 -33.95
CA PHE A 483 4.89 -10.51 -33.55
C PHE A 483 4.42 -10.11 -32.14
N LEU A 484 5.36 -9.91 -31.21
CA LEU A 484 5.05 -9.65 -29.80
C LEU A 484 4.82 -8.17 -29.47
N LYS A 485 5.39 -7.21 -30.23
CA LYS A 485 5.42 -5.78 -29.85
C LYS A 485 4.06 -5.10 -29.72
N ASP A 486 3.05 -5.58 -30.44
CA ASP A 486 1.69 -5.02 -30.40
C ASP A 486 0.77 -5.82 -29.45
N SER A 487 1.29 -6.86 -28.81
CA SER A 487 0.56 -7.73 -27.89
C SER A 487 0.68 -7.25 -26.44
N LYS A 488 -0.43 -7.33 -25.71
CA LYS A 488 -0.46 -6.99 -24.28
C LYS A 488 0.26 -8.06 -23.44
N GLU A 489 0.05 -9.33 -23.79
CA GLU A 489 0.53 -10.50 -23.05
C GLU A 489 0.77 -11.67 -24.02
N VAL A 490 1.53 -12.67 -23.56
CA VAL A 490 1.82 -13.89 -24.32
C VAL A 490 1.73 -15.15 -23.45
N THR A 491 1.40 -16.26 -24.09
CA THR A 491 1.35 -17.61 -23.54
C THR A 491 2.25 -18.54 -24.36
N GLN A 492 2.65 -19.68 -23.78
CA GLN A 492 3.44 -20.69 -24.50
C GLN A 492 2.77 -21.07 -25.82
N LYS A 493 1.45 -21.29 -25.80
CA LYS A 493 0.67 -21.66 -26.98
C LYS A 493 0.79 -20.65 -28.12
N GLN A 494 0.86 -19.36 -27.82
CA GLN A 494 1.00 -18.31 -28.83
C GLN A 494 2.41 -18.30 -29.45
N VAL A 495 3.45 -18.48 -28.65
CA VAL A 495 4.84 -18.58 -29.15
C VAL A 495 5.02 -19.83 -30.02
N LEU A 496 4.53 -20.98 -29.56
CA LEU A 496 4.64 -22.21 -30.36
C LEU A 496 3.81 -22.13 -31.65
N ARG A 497 2.62 -21.50 -31.63
CA ARG A 497 1.85 -21.21 -32.85
C ARG A 497 2.56 -20.26 -33.81
N PHE A 498 3.31 -19.30 -33.28
CA PHE A 498 4.17 -18.46 -34.11
C PHE A 498 5.22 -19.31 -34.84
N LEU A 499 5.89 -20.24 -34.14
CA LEU A 499 6.84 -21.16 -34.78
C LEU A 499 6.19 -22.05 -35.85
N VAL A 500 4.94 -22.49 -35.64
CA VAL A 500 4.17 -23.21 -36.67
C VAL A 500 3.87 -22.31 -37.88
N ARG A 501 3.49 -21.05 -37.66
CA ARG A 501 3.23 -20.09 -38.74
C ARG A 501 4.48 -19.80 -39.57
N GLU A 502 5.63 -19.70 -38.91
CA GLU A 502 6.94 -19.54 -39.56
C GLU A 502 7.50 -20.87 -40.12
N GLN A 503 6.69 -21.94 -40.15
CA GLN A 503 7.04 -23.26 -40.69
C GLN A 503 8.25 -23.95 -40.02
N LYS A 504 8.52 -23.61 -38.75
CA LYS A 504 9.64 -24.18 -37.97
C LYS A 504 9.26 -25.43 -37.17
N ILE A 505 7.97 -25.61 -36.91
CA ILE A 505 7.41 -26.76 -36.19
C ILE A 505 6.12 -27.17 -36.90
N GLU A 506 5.90 -28.48 -37.03
CA GLU A 506 4.62 -29.01 -37.52
C GLU A 506 3.52 -28.92 -36.45
N LYS A 507 2.28 -28.67 -36.85
CA LYS A 507 1.14 -28.44 -35.94
C LYS A 507 0.86 -29.63 -35.00
N ASN A 508 1.11 -30.86 -35.46
CA ASN A 508 1.00 -32.12 -34.69
C ASN A 508 2.07 -32.24 -33.59
N GLN A 509 3.22 -31.58 -33.72
CA GLN A 509 4.36 -31.69 -32.79
C GLN A 509 4.33 -30.67 -31.64
N LEU A 510 3.30 -29.83 -31.54
CA LEU A 510 3.19 -28.77 -30.52
C LEU A 510 3.38 -29.27 -29.07
N GLN A 511 2.93 -30.49 -28.76
CA GLN A 511 3.02 -31.06 -27.40
C GLN A 511 4.44 -31.52 -27.02
N LYS A 512 5.31 -31.71 -28.02
CA LYS A 512 6.71 -32.11 -27.87
C LYS A 512 7.56 -30.99 -27.27
N TYR A 513 7.15 -29.74 -27.48
CA TYR A 513 7.93 -28.56 -27.09
C TYR A 513 7.29 -27.82 -25.92
N ARG A 514 8.14 -27.19 -25.10
CA ARG A 514 7.75 -26.21 -24.09
C ARG A 514 8.75 -25.07 -24.02
N TRP A 515 8.35 -23.92 -23.49
CA TRP A 515 9.33 -22.87 -23.18
C TRP A 515 9.93 -23.04 -21.78
N ASN A 516 10.95 -22.26 -21.43
CA ASN A 516 11.55 -22.22 -20.08
C ASN A 516 10.61 -21.68 -18.99
N ASP A 517 9.62 -20.89 -19.37
CA ASP A 517 8.65 -20.28 -18.48
C ASP A 517 7.51 -21.23 -18.11
N VAL A 518 6.69 -20.86 -17.11
CA VAL A 518 5.51 -21.65 -16.72
C VAL A 518 4.50 -21.73 -17.88
N ALA A 519 4.20 -22.93 -18.37
CA ALA A 519 3.43 -23.18 -19.61
C ALA A 519 2.02 -22.54 -19.63
N ASN A 520 1.30 -22.60 -18.50
CA ASN A 520 -0.07 -22.07 -18.38
C ASN A 520 -0.13 -20.60 -17.96
N LYS A 521 1.01 -19.94 -17.76
CA LYS A 521 1.09 -18.55 -17.28
C LYS A 521 1.10 -17.57 -18.44
N LYS A 522 0.38 -16.46 -18.26
CA LYS A 522 0.42 -15.29 -19.16
C LYS A 522 1.52 -14.35 -18.71
N TYR A 523 2.38 -13.95 -19.64
CA TYR A 523 3.46 -13.00 -19.37
C TYR A 523 3.17 -11.65 -20.02
N PRO A 524 3.30 -10.53 -19.28
CA PRO A 524 3.05 -9.21 -19.82
C PRO A 524 4.14 -8.82 -20.82
N LEU A 525 3.74 -8.19 -21.92
CA LEU A 525 4.61 -7.71 -22.99
C LEU A 525 4.53 -6.18 -23.08
N ASN A 526 3.88 -5.64 -24.11
CA ASN A 526 3.76 -4.20 -24.37
C ASN A 526 2.34 -3.71 -24.12
N GLU A 527 1.93 -3.72 -22.85
CA GLU A 527 0.57 -3.37 -22.41
C GLU A 527 0.15 -1.96 -22.85
N THR A 528 1.13 -1.03 -22.87
CA THR A 528 0.89 0.38 -23.22
C THR A 528 0.55 0.51 -24.68
N ARG A 529 1.40 -0.02 -25.57
CA ARG A 529 1.18 0.02 -27.01
C ARG A 529 -0.08 -0.72 -27.42
N ALA A 530 -0.31 -1.92 -26.89
CA ALA A 530 -1.50 -2.71 -27.17
C ALA A 530 -2.79 -1.96 -26.77
N ALA A 531 -2.81 -1.30 -25.60
CA ALA A 531 -3.94 -0.51 -25.15
C ALA A 531 -4.20 0.70 -26.07
N LEU A 532 -3.16 1.42 -26.48
CA LEU A 532 -3.28 2.55 -27.41
C LEU A 532 -3.78 2.11 -28.78
N LEU A 533 -3.20 1.04 -29.36
CA LEU A 533 -3.64 0.48 -30.64
C LEU A 533 -5.11 0.04 -30.60
N SER A 534 -5.55 -0.59 -29.50
CA SER A 534 -6.95 -1.04 -29.35
C SER A 534 -7.96 0.12 -29.43
N ARG A 535 -7.54 1.34 -29.08
CA ARG A 535 -8.36 2.55 -29.11
C ARG A 535 -8.25 3.29 -30.41
N LEU A 536 -7.04 3.37 -30.98
CA LEU A 536 -6.80 3.99 -32.29
C LEU A 536 -7.50 3.24 -33.41
N LYS A 537 -7.63 1.91 -33.33
CA LYS A 537 -8.40 1.10 -34.29
C LYS A 537 -9.89 1.49 -34.37
N LYS A 538 -10.41 2.25 -33.40
CA LYS A 538 -11.80 2.72 -33.37
C LYS A 538 -11.97 4.15 -33.87
N VAL A 539 -10.88 4.81 -34.29
CA VAL A 539 -10.89 6.18 -34.79
C VAL A 539 -11.15 6.15 -36.29
N ALA A 540 -12.09 6.96 -36.76
CA ALA A 540 -12.47 7.00 -38.16
C ALA A 540 -11.29 7.44 -39.03
N HIS A 541 -11.17 6.84 -40.22
CA HIS A 541 -10.15 7.18 -41.23
C HIS A 541 -8.69 7.09 -40.75
N LEU A 542 -8.40 6.29 -39.71
CA LEU A 542 -7.05 6.18 -39.14
C LEU A 542 -6.48 4.76 -39.26
N LYS A 543 -5.34 4.63 -39.95
CA LYS A 543 -4.52 3.41 -39.88
C LYS A 543 -3.67 3.41 -38.60
N ALA A 544 -4.18 2.75 -37.56
CA ALA A 544 -3.60 2.80 -36.21
C ALA A 544 -2.12 2.42 -36.13
N SER A 545 -1.68 1.39 -36.86
CA SER A 545 -0.30 0.88 -36.81
C SER A 545 0.73 1.82 -37.44
N SER A 546 0.36 2.56 -38.49
CA SER A 546 1.23 3.56 -39.11
C SER A 546 1.23 4.88 -38.33
N PHE A 547 0.11 5.24 -37.72
CA PHE A 547 0.01 6.45 -36.90
C PHE A 547 0.82 6.34 -35.60
N LEU A 548 0.74 5.18 -34.91
CA LEU A 548 1.40 4.98 -33.62
C LEU A 548 2.89 4.65 -33.76
N ASN A 549 3.66 5.61 -34.27
CA ASN A 549 5.12 5.61 -34.17
C ASN A 549 5.58 5.94 -32.73
N TYR A 550 6.88 5.86 -32.46
CA TYR A 550 7.42 6.07 -31.11
C TYR A 550 7.10 7.46 -30.53
N GLU A 551 7.18 8.51 -31.34
CA GLU A 551 6.89 9.88 -30.89
C GLU A 551 5.42 10.05 -30.52
N MET A 552 4.51 9.56 -31.36
CA MET A 552 3.07 9.60 -31.11
C MET A 552 2.69 8.71 -29.92
N GLU A 553 3.36 7.57 -29.75
CA GLU A 553 3.16 6.69 -28.60
C GLU A 553 3.55 7.39 -27.29
N VAL A 554 4.71 8.05 -27.26
CA VAL A 554 5.17 8.83 -26.09
C VAL A 554 4.25 10.04 -25.85
N ALA A 555 3.82 10.75 -26.89
CA ALA A 555 2.94 11.91 -26.75
C ALA A 555 1.56 11.52 -26.18
N LEU A 556 0.93 10.46 -26.71
CA LEU A 556 -0.32 9.92 -26.18
C LEU A 556 -0.14 9.38 -24.76
N TRP A 557 0.94 8.64 -24.51
CA TRP A 557 1.27 8.16 -23.18
C TRP A 557 1.40 9.32 -22.18
N HIS A 558 2.12 10.39 -22.53
CA HIS A 558 2.34 11.54 -21.66
C HIS A 558 1.04 12.27 -21.35
N LEU A 559 0.18 12.47 -22.35
CA LEU A 559 -1.15 13.06 -22.19
C LEU A 559 -1.99 12.24 -21.18
N ILE A 560 -2.03 10.92 -21.37
CA ILE A 560 -2.81 10.00 -20.53
C ILE A 560 -2.22 9.87 -19.12
N TYR A 561 -0.90 9.83 -18.99
CA TYR A 561 -0.18 9.61 -17.72
C TYR A 561 -0.18 10.85 -16.81
N SER A 562 -0.12 12.04 -17.40
CA SER A 562 0.11 13.29 -16.68
C SER A 562 -1.18 13.95 -16.17
N ILE A 563 -2.25 13.93 -16.98
CA ILE A 563 -3.50 14.66 -16.68
C ILE A 563 -4.42 13.84 -15.78
N LYS A 564 -4.76 14.41 -14.61
CA LYS A 564 -5.55 13.75 -13.55
C LYS A 564 -7.00 14.21 -13.49
N ASP A 565 -7.28 15.43 -13.94
CA ASP A 565 -8.62 15.99 -13.95
C ASP A 565 -9.39 15.51 -15.22
N PRO A 566 -10.63 15.00 -15.09
CA PRO A 566 -11.40 14.53 -16.23
C PRO A 566 -11.69 15.61 -17.28
N ASN A 567 -11.93 16.85 -16.87
CA ASN A 567 -12.29 17.94 -17.78
C ASN A 567 -11.06 18.45 -18.53
N GLU A 568 -9.93 18.65 -17.82
CA GLU A 568 -8.65 18.96 -18.46
C GLU A 568 -8.24 17.87 -19.47
N TYR A 569 -8.49 16.60 -19.14
CA TYR A 569 -8.17 15.48 -20.02
C TYR A 569 -9.00 15.51 -21.30
N LEU A 570 -10.31 15.77 -21.21
CA LEU A 570 -11.16 15.93 -22.40
C LEU A 570 -10.72 17.08 -23.30
N GLN A 571 -10.35 18.23 -22.72
CA GLN A 571 -9.83 19.36 -23.50
C GLN A 571 -8.49 19.03 -24.15
N ALA A 572 -7.59 18.38 -23.42
CA ALA A 572 -6.31 17.94 -23.97
C ALA A 572 -6.48 16.94 -25.13
N LEU A 573 -7.46 16.03 -25.06
CA LEU A 573 -7.78 15.14 -26.17
C LEU A 573 -8.28 15.90 -27.41
N LYS A 574 -9.16 16.90 -27.23
CA LYS A 574 -9.62 17.76 -28.34
C LYS A 574 -8.45 18.51 -28.99
N THR A 575 -7.57 19.09 -28.19
CA THR A 575 -6.36 19.78 -28.67
C THR A 575 -5.41 18.82 -29.41
N PHE A 576 -5.22 17.61 -28.86
CA PHE A 576 -4.39 16.58 -29.48
C PHE A 576 -4.96 16.13 -30.83
N ALA A 577 -6.28 15.94 -30.94
CA ALA A 577 -6.94 15.57 -32.19
C ALA A 577 -6.74 16.65 -33.27
N ARG A 578 -6.98 17.93 -32.92
CA ARG A 578 -6.78 19.06 -33.85
C ARG A 578 -5.33 19.16 -34.33
N LYS A 579 -4.37 19.09 -33.40
CA LYS A 579 -2.94 19.19 -33.71
C LYS A 579 -2.46 18.09 -34.67
N ASN A 580 -3.00 16.88 -34.53
CA ASN A 580 -2.59 15.72 -35.31
C ASN A 580 -3.54 15.39 -36.47
N LYS A 581 -4.46 16.30 -36.85
CA LYS A 581 -5.43 16.14 -37.95
C LYS A 581 -6.25 14.85 -37.84
N LEU A 582 -6.68 14.51 -36.63
CA LEU A 582 -7.55 13.35 -36.37
C LEU A 582 -9.02 13.76 -36.36
N ASP A 583 -9.92 12.83 -36.69
CA ASP A 583 -11.36 13.02 -36.48
C ASP A 583 -11.65 13.18 -34.98
N ALA A 584 -11.97 14.41 -34.57
CA ALA A 584 -12.09 14.76 -33.16
C ALA A 584 -13.23 14.02 -32.43
N PRO A 585 -14.43 13.85 -33.01
CA PRO A 585 -15.51 13.09 -32.37
C PRO A 585 -15.14 11.63 -32.10
N SER A 586 -14.63 10.88 -33.10
CA SER A 586 -14.27 9.47 -32.91
C SER A 586 -13.05 9.28 -32.01
N PHE A 587 -12.04 10.16 -32.11
CA PHE A 587 -10.86 10.12 -31.24
C PHE A 587 -11.22 10.39 -29.77
N VAL A 588 -11.94 11.49 -29.49
CA VAL A 588 -12.34 11.84 -28.12
C VAL A 588 -13.30 10.78 -27.56
N GLY A 589 -14.24 10.28 -28.38
CA GLY A 589 -15.12 9.18 -27.99
C GLY A 589 -14.35 7.92 -27.57
N SER A 590 -13.31 7.53 -28.32
CA SER A 590 -12.50 6.35 -28.02
C SER A 590 -11.60 6.51 -26.78
N PHE A 591 -11.02 7.71 -26.58
CA PHE A 591 -9.99 7.98 -25.56
C PHE A 591 -10.50 8.63 -24.27
N SER A 592 -11.70 9.22 -24.25
CA SER A 592 -12.29 9.88 -23.06
C SER A 592 -12.30 8.99 -21.81
N GLN A 593 -12.38 7.68 -22.01
CA GLN A 593 -12.54 6.64 -20.96
C GLN A 593 -11.27 5.84 -20.75
N PHE A 594 -10.18 6.23 -21.40
CA PHE A 594 -8.91 5.56 -21.23
C PHE A 594 -8.50 5.68 -19.76
N PRO A 595 -8.25 4.56 -19.05
CA PRO A 595 -7.86 4.62 -17.65
C PRO A 595 -6.46 5.23 -17.50
N PRO A 596 -6.20 6.05 -16.48
CA PRO A 596 -4.87 6.62 -16.29
C PRO A 596 -3.85 5.50 -16.08
N PHE A 597 -2.69 5.60 -16.73
CA PHE A 597 -1.64 4.60 -16.58
C PHE A 597 -1.14 4.52 -15.12
N PRO A 598 -0.82 3.31 -14.61
CA PRO A 598 -0.27 3.16 -13.27
C PRO A 598 1.02 3.96 -13.09
N LYS A 599 1.18 4.62 -11.93
CA LYS A 599 2.40 5.36 -11.58
C LYS A 599 3.49 4.49 -10.95
N ALA A 600 3.51 3.21 -11.30
CA ALA A 600 4.50 2.26 -10.79
C ALA A 600 5.88 2.57 -11.41
N ALA A 601 6.90 2.69 -10.56
CA ALA A 601 8.25 2.96 -11.02
C ALA A 601 8.93 1.69 -11.60
N ALA A 602 9.70 1.90 -12.66
CA ALA A 602 10.57 0.92 -13.30
C ALA A 602 11.89 0.72 -12.54
N SER A 603 12.73 -0.19 -13.03
CA SER A 603 14.06 -0.46 -12.45
C SER A 603 15.13 0.55 -12.85
N TYR A 604 14.98 1.23 -13.99
CA TYR A 604 16.00 2.11 -14.59
C TYR A 604 15.44 3.49 -14.95
N SER A 605 16.31 4.48 -15.09
CA SER A 605 15.96 5.81 -15.62
C SER A 605 15.86 5.76 -17.15
N GLU A 606 15.19 6.77 -17.73
CA GLU A 606 15.15 6.97 -19.18
C GLU A 606 16.56 7.09 -19.78
N LYS A 607 17.44 7.86 -19.12
CA LYS A 607 18.83 8.04 -19.55
C LYS A 607 19.59 6.72 -19.60
N ALA A 608 19.38 5.86 -18.60
CA ALA A 608 20.03 4.56 -18.58
C ALA A 608 19.52 3.64 -19.69
N LEU A 609 18.19 3.61 -19.90
CA LEU A 609 17.57 2.82 -20.96
C LEU A 609 18.01 3.28 -22.35
N LYS A 610 18.15 4.58 -22.58
CA LYS A 610 18.66 5.13 -23.85
C LYS A 610 20.07 4.65 -24.22
N LYS A 611 20.90 4.26 -23.23
CA LYS A 611 22.23 3.68 -23.46
C LYS A 611 22.23 2.16 -23.55
N ILE A 612 21.41 1.48 -22.73
CA ILE A 612 21.33 0.01 -22.66
C ILE A 612 20.60 -0.55 -23.88
N LEU A 613 19.45 0.03 -24.23
CA LEU A 613 18.54 -0.52 -25.23
C LEU A 613 19.15 -0.64 -26.64
N PRO A 614 19.97 0.30 -27.14
CA PRO A 614 20.67 0.13 -28.42
C PRO A 614 21.47 -1.17 -28.53
N LEU A 615 22.15 -1.60 -27.46
CA LEU A 615 22.93 -2.85 -27.45
C LEU A 615 22.05 -4.11 -27.45
N MET A 616 20.80 -4.01 -26.99
CA MET A 616 19.88 -5.15 -26.92
C MET A 616 19.12 -5.38 -28.23
N ARG A 617 19.02 -4.35 -29.08
CA ARG A 617 18.26 -4.40 -30.34
C ARG A 617 18.99 -5.25 -31.39
N LEU A 618 18.20 -5.77 -32.34
CA LEU A 618 18.67 -6.58 -33.47
C LEU A 618 18.05 -6.10 -34.80
N GLY A 619 18.70 -6.44 -35.91
CA GLY A 619 18.26 -6.14 -37.28
C GLY A 619 17.87 -4.67 -37.47
N LYS A 620 16.68 -4.41 -38.03
CA LYS A 620 16.17 -3.06 -38.33
C LYS A 620 16.02 -2.13 -37.12
N TYR A 621 16.02 -2.68 -35.90
CA TYR A 621 15.93 -1.89 -34.68
C TYR A 621 17.31 -1.44 -34.19
N TRP A 622 18.38 -2.11 -34.60
CA TRP A 622 19.74 -1.78 -34.18
C TRP A 622 20.35 -0.68 -35.04
N ASN A 623 21.11 0.21 -34.41
CA ASN A 623 21.84 1.28 -35.08
C ASN A 623 23.18 1.51 -34.35
N ALA A 624 24.30 1.31 -35.06
CA ALA A 624 25.64 1.49 -34.51
C ALA A 624 25.90 2.92 -34.00
N ASN A 625 25.35 3.93 -34.69
CA ASN A 625 25.53 5.35 -34.34
C ASN A 625 24.84 5.74 -33.03
N ALA A 626 23.97 4.89 -32.48
CA ALA A 626 23.30 5.13 -31.21
C ALA A 626 24.17 4.76 -29.98
N LEU A 627 25.32 4.12 -30.19
CA LEU A 627 26.24 3.68 -29.14
C LEU A 627 27.28 4.77 -28.85
N SER A 628 27.62 4.97 -27.57
CA SER A 628 28.62 5.97 -27.19
C SER A 628 30.05 5.48 -27.47
N PRO A 629 31.02 6.38 -27.74
CA PRO A 629 32.42 6.01 -27.94
C PRO A 629 32.99 5.20 -26.77
N GLU A 630 32.64 5.56 -25.53
CA GLU A 630 33.13 4.87 -24.33
C GLU A 630 32.59 3.43 -24.23
N THR A 631 31.36 3.20 -24.73
CA THR A 631 30.75 1.86 -24.75
C THR A 631 31.48 0.96 -25.76
N HIS A 632 31.78 1.49 -26.96
CA HIS A 632 32.56 0.77 -27.96
C HIS A 632 33.95 0.42 -27.44
N GLN A 633 34.67 1.41 -26.90
CA GLN A 633 36.00 1.20 -26.33
C GLN A 633 35.99 0.09 -25.28
N ARG A 634 35.02 0.11 -24.36
CA ARG A 634 34.93 -0.88 -23.29
C ARG A 634 34.65 -2.29 -23.83
N VAL A 635 33.73 -2.42 -24.80
CA VAL A 635 33.45 -3.71 -25.44
C VAL A 635 34.70 -4.22 -26.17
N SER A 636 35.38 -3.37 -26.93
CA SER A 636 36.62 -3.72 -27.63
C SER A 636 37.71 -4.19 -26.67
N GLN A 637 37.92 -3.49 -25.55
CA GLN A 637 38.91 -3.90 -24.54
C GLN A 637 38.62 -5.30 -23.97
N VAL A 638 37.35 -5.60 -23.65
CA VAL A 638 36.94 -6.91 -23.11
C VAL A 638 37.11 -8.01 -24.15
N MET A 639 36.70 -7.76 -25.40
CA MET A 639 36.81 -8.73 -26.48
C MET A 639 38.28 -9.03 -26.81
N ASN A 640 39.14 -8.02 -26.85
CA ASN A 640 40.59 -8.20 -27.06
C ASN A 640 41.21 -8.99 -25.91
N SER A 641 40.85 -8.69 -24.66
CA SER A 641 41.32 -9.45 -23.49
C SER A 641 40.90 -10.91 -23.55
N LEU A 642 39.65 -11.19 -23.95
CA LEU A 642 39.15 -12.57 -24.09
C LEU A 642 39.85 -13.32 -25.24
N GLN A 643 40.16 -12.65 -26.34
CA GLN A 643 40.91 -13.23 -27.46
C GLN A 643 42.37 -13.57 -27.07
N GLN A 644 42.98 -12.75 -26.20
CA GLN A 644 44.37 -12.97 -25.75
C GLN A 644 44.49 -14.08 -24.70
N PHE A 645 43.57 -14.17 -23.73
CA PHE A 645 43.69 -15.06 -22.56
C PHE A 645 42.73 -16.27 -22.58
N GLY A 646 41.82 -16.36 -23.56
CA GLY A 646 40.89 -17.47 -23.71
C GLY A 646 40.00 -17.70 -22.48
N SER A 647 39.86 -18.97 -22.06
CA SER A 647 39.06 -19.39 -20.91
C SER A 647 39.71 -19.12 -19.54
N SER A 648 40.90 -18.52 -19.51
CA SER A 648 41.64 -18.18 -18.28
C SER A 648 41.59 -16.66 -18.04
N PRO A 649 40.49 -16.13 -17.48
CA PRO A 649 40.34 -14.69 -17.25
C PRO A 649 41.42 -14.17 -16.31
N THR A 650 42.22 -13.22 -16.78
CA THR A 650 43.21 -12.48 -15.98
C THR A 650 42.55 -11.29 -15.29
N GLU A 651 42.92 -11.06 -14.02
CA GLU A 651 42.50 -9.87 -13.28
C GLU A 651 43.23 -8.64 -13.82
N SER A 652 42.66 -8.00 -14.83
CA SER A 652 43.07 -6.63 -15.20
C SER A 652 42.35 -5.62 -14.32
N THR A 653 43.03 -4.53 -13.97
CA THR A 653 42.52 -3.49 -13.07
C THR A 653 41.27 -2.77 -13.60
N GLU A 654 41.04 -2.78 -14.92
CA GLU A 654 39.94 -2.05 -15.56
C GLU A 654 38.67 -2.89 -15.81
N ILE A 655 38.79 -4.20 -16.05
CA ILE A 655 37.68 -5.08 -16.44
C ILE A 655 37.48 -6.18 -15.40
N SER A 656 36.28 -6.28 -14.82
CA SER A 656 35.98 -7.35 -13.85
C SER A 656 35.92 -8.73 -14.51
N LYS A 657 36.40 -9.76 -13.79
CA LYS A 657 36.22 -11.17 -14.17
C LYS A 657 34.77 -11.53 -14.54
N GLU A 658 33.78 -11.04 -13.79
CA GLU A 658 32.36 -11.25 -14.13
C GLU A 658 31.94 -10.70 -15.51
N PHE A 659 32.58 -9.60 -15.94
CA PHE A 659 32.32 -9.00 -17.25
C PHE A 659 32.93 -9.88 -18.34
N GLN A 660 34.18 -10.31 -18.15
CA GLN A 660 34.85 -11.27 -19.04
C GLN A 660 34.02 -12.55 -19.16
N ASP A 661 33.63 -13.17 -18.03
CA ASP A 661 32.79 -14.38 -18.00
C ASP A 661 31.44 -14.16 -18.70
N CYS A 662 30.86 -12.97 -18.57
CA CYS A 662 29.59 -12.62 -19.20
C CYS A 662 29.69 -12.43 -20.72
N PHE A 663 30.88 -12.11 -21.23
CA PHE A 663 31.17 -11.88 -22.65
C PHE A 663 31.91 -13.05 -23.31
N LEU A 664 32.39 -14.02 -22.53
CA LEU A 664 33.00 -15.26 -23.03
C LEU A 664 32.13 -15.97 -24.09
N PRO A 665 30.79 -16.10 -23.93
CA PRO A 665 29.94 -16.71 -24.96
C PRO A 665 29.82 -15.89 -26.26
N LEU A 666 30.35 -14.67 -26.30
CA LEU A 666 30.29 -13.75 -27.43
C LEU A 666 31.60 -13.69 -28.22
N LEU A 667 32.61 -14.49 -27.89
CA LEU A 667 33.96 -14.43 -28.49
C LEU A 667 33.94 -14.49 -30.03
N HIS A 668 32.99 -15.25 -30.60
CA HIS A 668 32.75 -15.38 -32.04
C HIS A 668 31.44 -14.74 -32.53
N LYS A 669 30.79 -13.92 -31.70
CA LYS A 669 29.54 -13.23 -32.01
C LYS A 669 29.75 -11.71 -31.95
N ASN A 670 28.83 -10.95 -32.52
CA ASN A 670 28.91 -9.49 -32.44
C ASN A 670 28.59 -9.03 -31.00
N ALA A 671 29.57 -8.42 -30.32
CA ALA A 671 29.47 -7.96 -28.93
C ALA A 671 28.82 -6.57 -28.77
N THR A 672 28.29 -5.97 -29.84
CA THR A 672 27.67 -4.63 -29.85
C THR A 672 26.18 -4.63 -30.20
N LYS A 673 25.59 -5.80 -30.44
CA LYS A 673 24.16 -5.97 -30.73
C LYS A 673 23.62 -7.27 -30.15
N GLY A 674 22.30 -7.33 -29.96
CA GLY A 674 21.63 -8.53 -29.43
C GLY A 674 22.06 -8.95 -28.02
N LEU A 675 22.64 -8.04 -27.24
CA LEU A 675 23.09 -8.35 -25.89
C LEU A 675 21.88 -8.56 -24.97
N ASN A 676 21.97 -9.53 -24.06
CA ASN A 676 20.98 -9.64 -22.99
C ASN A 676 21.11 -8.46 -22.00
N ALA A 677 20.12 -8.29 -21.12
CA ALA A 677 20.09 -7.14 -20.21
C ALA A 677 21.33 -7.06 -19.29
N LYS A 678 21.89 -8.21 -18.86
CA LYS A 678 23.09 -8.27 -18.01
C LYS A 678 24.32 -7.80 -18.81
N GLN A 679 24.53 -8.35 -20.01
CA GLN A 679 25.62 -7.99 -20.91
C GLN A 679 25.57 -6.50 -21.29
N ALA A 680 24.40 -5.99 -21.67
CA ALA A 680 24.23 -4.59 -22.02
C ALA A 680 24.51 -3.64 -20.84
N CYS A 681 24.16 -4.03 -19.60
CA CYS A 681 24.53 -3.24 -18.42
C CYS A 681 26.05 -3.23 -18.20
N PHE A 682 26.73 -4.36 -18.34
CA PHE A 682 28.19 -4.43 -18.24
C PHE A 682 28.90 -3.60 -19.32
N ALA A 683 28.47 -3.70 -20.59
CA ALA A 683 29.01 -2.90 -21.68
C ALA A 683 28.91 -1.39 -21.40
N VAL A 684 27.78 -0.92 -20.86
CA VAL A 684 27.56 0.53 -20.61
C VAL A 684 28.16 1.01 -19.28
N TYR A 685 28.14 0.20 -18.23
CA TYR A 685 28.44 0.64 -16.86
C TYR A 685 29.56 -0.15 -16.16
N ASN A 686 30.11 -1.21 -16.76
CA ASN A 686 31.10 -2.12 -16.14
C ASN A 686 30.56 -2.88 -14.90
N HIS A 687 29.25 -2.88 -14.67
CA HIS A 687 28.59 -3.67 -13.62
C HIS A 687 27.10 -3.89 -13.95
N HIS A 688 26.48 -4.94 -13.37
CA HIS A 688 25.08 -5.31 -13.61
C HIS A 688 24.13 -5.12 -12.41
N SER A 689 24.69 -4.78 -11.23
CA SER A 689 23.94 -4.59 -9.98
C SER A 689 24.25 -3.23 -9.34
N LYS A 690 23.57 -2.85 -8.25
CA LYS A 690 23.72 -1.52 -7.61
C LYS A 690 25.13 -1.33 -7.02
N ALA A 691 26.05 -0.75 -7.81
CA ALA A 691 27.34 -0.26 -7.31
C ALA A 691 27.22 1.00 -6.43
N GLY A 692 26.04 1.63 -6.34
CA GLY A 692 25.86 2.94 -5.70
C GLY A 692 26.08 3.02 -4.19
N LEU A 693 26.35 1.90 -3.51
CA LEU A 693 26.68 1.84 -2.06
C LEU A 693 28.06 1.21 -1.80
N ILE A 694 28.80 0.85 -2.84
CA ILE A 694 30.12 0.24 -2.72
C ILE A 694 31.11 1.38 -2.47
N SER A 695 31.61 1.45 -1.24
CA SER A 695 32.67 2.36 -0.83
C SER A 695 33.54 1.65 0.18
N ASN A 696 34.86 1.87 0.15
CA ASN A 696 35.71 1.37 1.22
C ASN A 696 35.69 2.38 2.38
N TRP A 697 35.23 1.95 3.57
CA TRP A 697 35.26 2.76 4.78
C TRP A 697 36.51 2.37 5.55
N ASN A 698 37.55 3.21 5.44
CA ASN A 698 38.84 2.94 6.09
C ASN A 698 38.94 3.51 7.51
N SER A 699 37.97 4.34 7.94
CA SER A 699 37.96 4.89 9.29
C SER A 699 36.55 5.02 9.87
N PRO A 700 36.41 5.06 11.22
CA PRO A 700 35.12 5.31 11.88
C PRO A 700 34.44 6.60 11.42
N LYS A 701 35.21 7.63 11.04
CA LYS A 701 34.68 8.92 10.54
C LYS A 701 33.90 8.77 9.23
N ALA A 702 34.18 7.74 8.43
CA ALA A 702 33.40 7.44 7.22
C ALA A 702 31.95 7.09 7.56
N ILE A 703 31.72 6.35 8.67
CA ILE A 703 30.38 6.04 9.17
C ILE A 703 29.67 7.32 9.61
N ASP A 704 30.37 8.23 10.30
CA ASP A 704 29.79 9.52 10.69
C ASP A 704 29.45 10.40 9.47
N HIS A 705 30.31 10.41 8.45
CA HIS A 705 30.02 11.10 7.19
C HIS A 705 28.77 10.53 6.54
N PHE A 706 28.68 9.20 6.41
CA PHE A 706 27.51 8.52 5.86
C PHE A 706 26.26 8.88 6.66
N LEU A 707 26.27 8.72 7.99
CA LEU A 707 25.12 9.01 8.85
C LEU A 707 24.65 10.48 8.79
N ASN A 708 25.58 11.42 8.63
CA ASN A 708 25.27 12.85 8.66
C ASN A 708 24.95 13.45 7.28
N LYS A 709 25.52 12.92 6.20
CA LYS A 709 25.46 13.51 4.85
C LYS A 709 24.69 12.66 3.85
N GLU A 710 24.75 11.34 3.96
CA GLU A 710 24.20 10.41 2.96
C GLU A 710 22.96 9.64 3.44
N PHE A 711 22.91 9.32 4.74
CA PHE A 711 21.83 8.57 5.37
C PHE A 711 20.57 9.43 5.51
N GLN A 712 19.81 9.52 4.42
CA GLN A 712 18.53 10.18 4.44
C GLN A 712 17.48 9.24 5.04
N GLN A 713 17.06 9.50 6.28
CA GLN A 713 15.99 8.74 6.95
C GLN A 713 14.72 8.60 6.10
N GLN A 714 14.47 9.53 5.16
CA GLN A 714 13.33 9.48 4.24
C GLN A 714 13.42 8.43 3.12
N HIS A 715 14.59 7.82 2.89
CA HIS A 715 14.75 6.69 1.98
C HIS A 715 14.15 5.40 2.54
N PHE A 716 13.95 5.32 3.86
CA PHE A 716 13.26 4.23 4.51
C PHE A 716 11.79 4.60 4.71
N ASN A 717 10.89 3.76 4.21
CA ASN A 717 9.46 3.94 4.42
C ASN A 717 9.03 3.60 5.86
N ASN A 718 9.86 2.86 6.59
CA ASN A 718 9.63 2.47 7.98
C ASN A 718 10.68 3.13 8.91
N PRO A 719 10.26 3.99 9.86
CA PRO A 719 11.18 4.67 10.77
C PRO A 719 11.88 3.73 11.78
N ILE A 720 11.28 2.59 12.12
CA ILE A 720 11.88 1.58 13.01
C ILE A 720 13.11 0.98 12.32
N VAL A 721 12.97 0.60 11.04
CA VAL A 721 14.07 0.09 10.20
C VAL A 721 15.21 1.11 10.14
N ALA A 722 14.90 2.38 9.86
CA ALA A 722 15.90 3.44 9.81
C ALA A 722 16.62 3.63 11.15
N GLN A 723 15.89 3.54 12.26
CA GLN A 723 16.44 3.66 13.61
C GLN A 723 17.39 2.51 13.94
N VAL A 724 17.01 1.26 13.66
CA VAL A 724 17.85 0.09 13.93
C VAL A 724 19.12 0.18 13.10
N VAL A 725 19.02 0.44 11.79
CA VAL A 725 20.20 0.58 10.90
C VAL A 725 21.17 1.66 11.40
N ALA A 726 20.66 2.85 11.74
CA ALA A 726 21.50 3.95 12.21
C ALA A 726 22.18 3.64 13.55
N GLU A 727 21.47 3.01 14.48
CA GLU A 727 22.04 2.65 15.78
C GLU A 727 23.03 1.49 15.67
N THR A 728 22.79 0.51 14.80
CA THR A 728 23.76 -0.57 14.54
C THR A 728 25.06 0.00 13.97
N LEU A 729 25.00 0.91 13.01
CA LEU A 729 26.19 1.57 12.47
C LEU A 729 26.96 2.36 13.55
N ARG A 730 26.27 3.05 14.45
CA ARG A 730 26.89 3.74 15.59
C ARG A 730 27.58 2.77 16.53
N VAL A 731 26.93 1.65 16.86
CA VAL A 731 27.54 0.60 17.69
C VAL A 731 28.82 0.09 17.02
N VAL A 732 28.76 -0.30 15.74
CA VAL A 732 29.96 -0.81 15.03
C VAL A 732 31.07 0.24 14.94
N ARG A 733 30.74 1.50 14.68
CA ARG A 733 31.69 2.62 14.73
C ARG A 733 32.37 2.72 16.11
N ASP A 734 31.58 2.67 17.19
CA ASP A 734 32.10 2.79 18.56
C ASP A 734 32.96 1.59 18.94
N LEU A 735 32.60 0.38 18.49
CA LEU A 735 33.42 -0.81 18.65
C LEU A 735 34.77 -0.65 17.95
N TRP A 736 34.75 -0.14 16.72
CA TRP A 736 35.97 0.10 15.95
C TRP A 736 36.85 1.16 16.61
N GLN A 737 36.27 2.26 17.09
CA GLN A 737 37.03 3.31 17.74
C GLN A 737 37.60 2.87 19.10
N THR A 738 36.82 2.14 19.89
CA THR A 738 37.20 1.75 21.27
C THR A 738 38.20 0.59 21.27
N TYR A 739 37.91 -0.48 20.53
CA TYR A 739 38.74 -1.70 20.54
C TYR A 739 39.79 -1.71 19.44
N GLY A 740 39.51 -1.05 18.31
CA GLY A 740 40.46 -0.95 17.21
C GLY A 740 41.30 0.32 17.20
N LYS A 741 41.05 1.27 18.12
CA LYS A 741 41.71 2.59 18.15
C LYS A 741 41.65 3.33 16.81
N GLY A 742 40.64 3.02 15.98
CA GLY A 742 40.48 3.56 14.63
C GLY A 742 41.46 3.02 13.58
N ALA A 743 42.20 1.94 13.86
CA ALA A 743 43.09 1.31 12.90
C ALA A 743 42.35 0.83 11.64
N GLU A 744 42.94 1.03 10.47
CA GLU A 744 42.38 0.52 9.23
C GLU A 744 42.29 -1.01 9.26
N ASN A 745 41.25 -1.59 8.64
CA ASN A 745 41.05 -3.04 8.57
C ASN A 745 41.08 -3.76 9.93
N PHE A 746 40.56 -3.11 10.99
CA PHE A 746 40.53 -3.70 12.33
C PHE A 746 39.69 -4.98 12.42
N PHE A 747 38.59 -5.06 11.68
CA PHE A 747 37.74 -6.25 11.63
C PHE A 747 38.15 -7.12 10.44
N ASP A 748 38.34 -8.42 10.69
CA ASP A 748 38.64 -9.38 9.63
C ASP A 748 37.35 -9.90 8.96
N GLU A 749 36.33 -10.19 9.78
CA GLU A 749 35.01 -10.65 9.31
C GLU A 749 33.86 -10.05 10.15
N ILE A 750 32.68 -9.90 9.53
CA ILE A 750 31.46 -9.47 10.21
C ILE A 750 30.33 -10.48 9.94
N HIS A 751 29.79 -11.07 11.01
CA HIS A 751 28.72 -12.04 10.94
C HIS A 751 27.39 -11.39 11.38
N VAL A 752 26.37 -11.52 10.55
CA VAL A 752 25.05 -10.91 10.78
C VAL A 752 23.99 -12.00 10.81
N GLU A 753 23.21 -12.05 11.88
CA GLU A 753 22.07 -12.95 11.97
C GLU A 753 21.00 -12.60 10.91
N MET A 754 20.49 -13.63 10.24
CA MET A 754 19.49 -13.55 9.19
C MET A 754 18.24 -14.36 9.54
N SER A 755 17.11 -13.68 9.51
CA SER A 755 15.75 -14.21 9.60
C SER A 755 15.33 -14.84 8.26
N ARG A 756 16.01 -15.92 7.84
CA ARG A 756 15.73 -16.69 6.61
C ARG A 756 15.48 -18.17 6.91
N GLU A 757 14.80 -18.85 6.01
CA GLU A 757 14.65 -20.31 6.07
C GLU A 757 15.85 -21.03 5.43
N LEU A 758 16.16 -22.22 5.93
CA LEU A 758 17.13 -23.12 5.30
C LEU A 758 16.65 -23.61 3.94
N LYS A 759 17.59 -23.96 3.05
CA LYS A 759 17.29 -24.45 1.70
C LYS A 759 16.39 -25.70 1.77
N SER A 760 15.21 -25.62 1.18
CA SER A 760 14.25 -26.73 1.16
C SER A 760 14.61 -27.80 0.11
N SER A 761 14.17 -29.04 0.36
CA SER A 761 14.36 -30.17 -0.55
C SER A 761 13.71 -29.90 -1.93
N SER A 762 14.17 -30.61 -2.96
CA SER A 762 13.61 -30.48 -4.32
C SER A 762 12.10 -30.77 -4.35
N GLU A 763 11.67 -31.82 -3.66
CA GLU A 763 10.26 -32.22 -3.50
C GLU A 763 9.43 -31.11 -2.86
N LYS A 764 9.91 -30.54 -1.74
CA LYS A 764 9.21 -29.47 -1.02
C LYS A 764 9.13 -28.20 -1.87
N ARG A 765 10.17 -27.86 -2.64
CA ARG A 765 10.14 -26.73 -3.60
C ARG A 765 9.15 -26.98 -4.74
N LYS A 766 9.10 -28.19 -5.29
CA LYS A 766 8.13 -28.58 -6.33
C LYS A 766 6.70 -28.44 -5.81
N LEU A 767 6.42 -28.96 -4.62
CA LEU A 767 5.11 -28.89 -3.98
C LEU A 767 4.69 -27.45 -3.64
N LEU A 768 5.62 -26.61 -3.13
CA LEU A 768 5.37 -25.19 -2.93
C LEU A 768 5.09 -24.47 -4.25
N SER A 769 5.87 -24.77 -5.30
CA SER A 769 5.66 -24.20 -6.63
C SER A 769 4.31 -24.62 -7.23
N SER A 770 3.91 -25.88 -7.07
CA SER A 770 2.59 -26.37 -7.51
C SER A 770 1.46 -25.63 -6.79
N ARG A 771 1.53 -25.49 -5.46
CA ARG A 771 0.53 -24.72 -4.69
C ARG A 771 0.47 -23.24 -5.10
N ILE A 772 1.63 -22.62 -5.32
CA ILE A 772 1.67 -21.23 -5.81
C ILE A 772 1.02 -21.14 -7.19
N HIS A 773 1.30 -22.10 -8.07
CA HIS A 773 0.72 -22.15 -9.40
C HIS A 773 -0.79 -22.40 -9.38
N GLU A 774 -1.28 -23.32 -8.54
CA GLU A 774 -2.71 -23.56 -8.31
C GLU A 774 -3.41 -22.27 -7.82
N ASN A 775 -2.80 -21.56 -6.87
CA ASN A 775 -3.32 -20.29 -6.38
C ASN A 775 -3.38 -19.22 -7.49
N GLU A 776 -2.32 -19.09 -8.30
CA GLU A 776 -2.28 -18.15 -9.43
C GLU A 776 -3.30 -18.51 -10.51
N ASN A 777 -3.43 -19.80 -10.85
CA ASN A 777 -4.41 -20.29 -11.84
C ASN A 777 -5.84 -20.06 -11.36
N THR A 778 -6.10 -20.32 -10.08
CA THR A 778 -7.38 -20.00 -9.44
C THR A 778 -7.66 -18.51 -9.54
N GLU A 779 -6.71 -17.63 -9.20
CA GLU A 779 -6.88 -16.17 -9.37
C GLU A 779 -7.14 -15.76 -10.83
N HIS A 780 -6.43 -16.35 -11.79
CA HIS A 780 -6.64 -16.08 -13.21
C HIS A 780 -7.98 -16.58 -13.73
N ARG A 781 -8.37 -17.81 -13.36
CA ARG A 781 -9.66 -18.41 -13.72
C ARG A 781 -10.81 -17.59 -13.13
N ILE A 782 -10.67 -17.16 -11.89
CA ILE A 782 -11.61 -16.28 -11.22
C ILE A 782 -11.72 -14.95 -11.96
N LYS A 783 -10.59 -14.34 -12.30
CA LYS A 783 -10.60 -13.10 -13.07
C LYS A 783 -11.32 -13.28 -14.42
N ALA A 784 -11.07 -14.39 -15.12
CA ALA A 784 -11.73 -14.72 -16.38
C ALA A 784 -13.23 -15.00 -16.21
N LEU A 785 -13.63 -15.74 -15.17
CA LEU A 785 -15.03 -15.96 -14.81
C LEU A 785 -15.71 -14.64 -14.48
N LEU A 786 -15.06 -13.73 -13.75
CA LEU A 786 -15.59 -12.40 -13.48
C LEU A 786 -15.65 -11.53 -14.74
N GLU A 787 -14.75 -11.70 -15.72
CA GLU A 787 -14.84 -11.04 -17.04
C GLU A 787 -16.04 -11.55 -17.84
N LEU A 788 -16.23 -12.88 -17.89
CA LEU A 788 -17.30 -13.54 -18.61
C LEU A 788 -18.69 -13.31 -17.96
N LEU A 789 -18.73 -13.33 -16.63
CA LEU A 789 -19.89 -12.92 -15.85
C LEU A 789 -20.19 -11.43 -16.05
N ASN A 790 -19.19 -10.57 -16.25
CA ASN A 790 -19.41 -9.16 -16.58
C ASN A 790 -19.87 -8.94 -18.04
N GLU A 791 -19.69 -9.92 -18.93
CA GLU A 791 -20.22 -9.90 -20.30
C GLU A 791 -21.66 -10.43 -20.38
N THR A 792 -22.04 -11.33 -19.46
CA THR A 792 -23.36 -11.98 -19.40
C THR A 792 -24.30 -11.38 -18.34
N SER A 793 -23.78 -10.71 -17.32
CA SER A 793 -24.54 -10.06 -16.25
C SER A 793 -24.16 -8.59 -16.09
N SER A 794 -25.15 -7.78 -15.73
CA SER A 794 -25.13 -6.33 -15.82
C SER A 794 -24.12 -5.64 -14.89
N ASN A 795 -22.93 -5.32 -15.40
CA ASN A 795 -21.96 -4.27 -15.01
C ASN A 795 -21.58 -4.03 -13.52
N GLU A 796 -21.99 -4.86 -12.55
CA GLU A 796 -21.53 -4.77 -11.16
C GLU A 796 -20.20 -5.52 -10.94
N ILE A 797 -19.88 -6.47 -11.81
CA ILE A 797 -18.74 -7.37 -11.64
C ILE A 797 -17.47 -6.75 -12.24
N ARG A 798 -16.72 -6.04 -11.39
CA ARG A 798 -15.39 -5.52 -11.75
C ARG A 798 -14.36 -6.65 -11.76
N SER A 799 -14.06 -7.20 -12.93
CA SER A 799 -13.05 -8.25 -13.09
C SER A 799 -11.65 -7.91 -12.55
N TYR A 800 -11.30 -6.63 -12.47
CA TYR A 800 -10.02 -6.15 -11.94
C TYR A 800 -10.07 -5.79 -10.45
N SER A 801 -11.24 -5.85 -9.81
CA SER A 801 -11.36 -5.53 -8.39
C SER A 801 -10.76 -6.66 -7.55
N PRO A 802 -9.74 -6.39 -6.71
CA PRO A 802 -9.20 -7.38 -5.80
C PRO A 802 -10.29 -7.96 -4.90
N SER A 803 -11.30 -7.16 -4.49
CA SER A 803 -12.40 -7.62 -3.64
C SER A 803 -13.31 -8.66 -4.30
N HIS A 804 -13.61 -8.52 -5.60
CA HIS A 804 -14.48 -9.46 -6.32
C HIS A 804 -13.73 -10.73 -6.72
N GLN A 805 -12.45 -10.59 -7.11
CA GLN A 805 -11.55 -11.73 -7.32
C GLN A 805 -11.39 -12.53 -6.03
N GLU A 806 -11.26 -11.82 -4.92
CA GLU A 806 -11.24 -12.40 -3.60
C GLU A 806 -12.56 -13.12 -3.31
N LEU A 807 -13.74 -12.51 -3.51
CA LEU A 807 -15.05 -13.14 -3.25
C LEU A 807 -15.29 -14.47 -4.00
N LEU A 808 -14.95 -14.55 -5.30
CA LEU A 808 -15.14 -15.78 -6.06
C LEU A 808 -14.10 -16.86 -5.66
N LYS A 809 -12.88 -16.43 -5.32
CA LYS A 809 -11.84 -17.31 -4.73
C LYS A 809 -12.32 -17.95 -3.46
N ILE A 810 -13.01 -17.14 -2.66
CA ILE A 810 -13.56 -17.52 -1.37
C ILE A 810 -14.63 -18.60 -1.53
N TYR A 811 -15.56 -18.40 -2.48
CA TYR A 811 -16.60 -19.37 -2.81
C TYR A 811 -16.00 -20.73 -3.21
N GLU A 812 -15.04 -20.74 -4.15
CA GLU A 812 -14.48 -21.98 -4.68
C GLU A 812 -13.53 -22.69 -3.71
N GLU A 813 -12.68 -21.95 -2.98
CA GLU A 813 -11.81 -22.54 -1.96
C GLU A 813 -12.63 -23.11 -0.79
N GLY A 814 -13.76 -22.50 -0.45
CA GLY A 814 -14.71 -23.01 0.55
C GLY A 814 -15.32 -24.35 0.13
N VAL A 815 -15.83 -24.41 -1.11
CA VAL A 815 -16.46 -25.62 -1.67
C VAL A 815 -15.48 -26.78 -1.81
N PHE A 816 -14.25 -26.52 -2.29
CA PHE A 816 -13.24 -27.57 -2.47
C PHE A 816 -12.61 -28.08 -1.16
N GLN A 817 -12.59 -27.28 -0.09
CA GLN A 817 -11.96 -27.69 1.18
C GLN A 817 -12.84 -28.61 2.02
N ASN A 818 -14.16 -28.65 1.78
CA ASN A 818 -15.11 -29.51 2.50
C ASN A 818 -16.06 -30.26 1.54
N PRO A 819 -15.61 -31.37 0.92
CA PRO A 819 -16.43 -32.15 -0.01
C PRO A 819 -17.63 -32.87 0.64
N ASN A 820 -17.65 -32.99 1.98
CA ASN A 820 -18.74 -33.63 2.75
C ASN A 820 -19.78 -32.62 3.28
N ALA A 821 -19.63 -31.32 3.00
CA ALA A 821 -20.67 -30.36 3.33
C ALA A 821 -21.78 -30.46 2.29
N ASP A 822 -23.03 -30.62 2.73
CA ASP A 822 -24.18 -30.59 1.83
C ASP A 822 -24.44 -29.15 1.37
N TYR A 823 -24.12 -28.84 0.12
CA TYR A 823 -24.24 -27.51 -0.47
C TYR A 823 -25.65 -27.22 -1.03
N SER A 824 -26.58 -28.18 -0.93
CA SER A 824 -27.94 -28.05 -1.44
C SER A 824 -28.75 -26.91 -0.79
N GLU A 825 -28.36 -26.45 0.40
CA GLU A 825 -29.12 -25.48 1.19
C GLU A 825 -28.55 -24.05 1.24
N VAL A 826 -27.46 -23.74 0.53
CA VAL A 826 -27.05 -22.33 0.35
C VAL A 826 -27.90 -21.73 -0.77
N THR A 827 -28.92 -20.97 -0.40
CA THR A 827 -29.80 -20.31 -1.38
C THR A 827 -28.98 -19.34 -2.26
N GLU A 828 -29.18 -19.32 -3.59
CA GLU A 828 -28.61 -18.27 -4.48
C GLU A 828 -28.95 -16.88 -3.95
N ALA A 829 -30.09 -16.70 -3.27
CA ALA A 829 -30.46 -15.45 -2.61
C ALA A 829 -29.41 -14.95 -1.60
N ALA A 830 -28.71 -15.87 -0.92
CA ALA A 830 -27.65 -15.59 0.03
C ALA A 830 -26.34 -15.18 -0.69
N ILE A 831 -26.00 -15.88 -1.78
CA ILE A 831 -24.84 -15.58 -2.66
C ILE A 831 -25.06 -14.25 -3.43
N HIS A 832 -26.29 -13.97 -3.85
CA HIS A 832 -26.68 -12.73 -4.53
C HIS A 832 -26.65 -11.51 -3.60
N ARG A 833 -26.87 -11.69 -2.30
CA ARG A 833 -26.83 -10.59 -1.32
C ARG A 833 -25.41 -10.03 -1.13
N ILE A 834 -24.38 -10.90 -1.16
CA ILE A 834 -22.96 -10.48 -1.12
C ILE A 834 -22.49 -9.91 -2.46
N ARG A 835 -23.08 -10.37 -3.58
CA ARG A 835 -22.85 -9.77 -4.90
C ARG A 835 -23.39 -8.35 -5.02
N LYS A 836 -24.48 -8.01 -4.31
CA LYS A 836 -25.17 -6.71 -4.35
C LYS A 836 -24.78 -5.71 -3.25
N SER A 837 -24.03 -6.12 -2.22
CA SER A 837 -23.49 -5.19 -1.24
C SER A 837 -22.33 -4.38 -1.84
N ASP A 838 -22.38 -3.05 -1.73
CA ASP A 838 -21.31 -2.13 -2.12
C ASP A 838 -19.93 -2.67 -1.69
N ALA A 839 -19.05 -2.92 -2.67
CA ALA A 839 -17.70 -3.48 -2.56
C ALA A 839 -17.29 -3.90 -1.12
N PRO A 840 -17.50 -5.18 -0.73
CA PRO A 840 -17.30 -5.62 0.64
C PRO A 840 -15.89 -5.25 1.12
N SER A 841 -15.82 -4.70 2.31
CA SER A 841 -14.56 -4.36 2.95
C SER A 841 -13.69 -5.62 3.06
N ARG A 842 -12.37 -5.42 3.09
CA ARG A 842 -11.43 -6.53 3.29
C ARG A 842 -11.75 -7.36 4.54
N ALA A 843 -12.32 -6.73 5.57
CA ALA A 843 -12.74 -7.39 6.80
C ALA A 843 -13.96 -8.32 6.57
N GLU A 844 -14.98 -7.86 5.85
CA GLU A 844 -16.16 -8.66 5.51
C GLU A 844 -15.80 -9.84 4.59
N LEU A 845 -14.89 -9.64 3.64
CA LEU A 845 -14.35 -10.73 2.81
C LEU A 845 -13.59 -11.77 3.65
N GLU A 846 -12.89 -11.34 4.70
CA GLU A 846 -12.20 -12.24 5.63
C GLU A 846 -13.17 -12.98 6.58
N THR A 847 -14.28 -12.36 6.96
CA THR A 847 -15.38 -12.99 7.72
C THR A 847 -16.07 -14.06 6.86
N TYR A 848 -16.44 -13.73 5.63
CA TYR A 848 -17.05 -14.65 4.66
C TYR A 848 -16.15 -15.86 4.34
N ARG A 849 -14.84 -15.63 4.22
CA ARG A 849 -13.82 -16.69 4.10
C ARG A 849 -13.86 -17.70 5.22
N SER A 850 -13.93 -17.19 6.44
CA SER A 850 -13.82 -18.01 7.63
C SER A 850 -15.07 -18.86 7.79
N TRP A 851 -16.24 -18.29 7.49
CA TRP A 851 -17.55 -18.96 7.45
C TRP A 851 -17.62 -20.11 6.43
N LEU A 852 -17.14 -19.91 5.20
CA LEU A 852 -17.08 -20.98 4.20
C LEU A 852 -16.09 -22.09 4.58
N ALA A 853 -14.91 -21.72 5.09
CA ALA A 853 -13.87 -22.67 5.45
C ALA A 853 -14.26 -23.60 6.62
N GLN A 854 -15.26 -23.23 7.43
CA GLN A 854 -15.81 -24.05 8.51
C GLN A 854 -17.15 -24.72 8.13
N GLY A 855 -17.53 -24.69 6.85
CA GLY A 855 -18.76 -25.34 6.38
C GLY A 855 -20.04 -24.70 6.93
N TYR A 856 -20.04 -23.38 7.15
CA TYR A 856 -21.17 -22.59 7.65
C TYR A 856 -21.61 -22.88 9.09
N ILE A 857 -20.93 -23.81 9.77
CA ILE A 857 -21.31 -24.27 11.11
C ILE A 857 -20.37 -23.61 12.12
N SER A 858 -20.92 -23.18 13.26
CA SER A 858 -20.11 -22.73 14.37
C SER A 858 -19.36 -23.93 14.96
N PRO A 859 -18.02 -23.88 15.06
CA PRO A 859 -17.25 -25.03 15.52
C PRO A 859 -17.55 -25.38 16.98
N TYR A 860 -18.09 -24.44 17.76
CA TYR A 860 -18.35 -24.60 19.20
C TYR A 860 -19.76 -25.14 19.50
N THR A 861 -20.77 -24.70 18.74
CA THR A 861 -22.18 -25.06 18.98
C THR A 861 -22.67 -26.15 18.04
N GLY A 862 -22.01 -26.34 16.90
CA GLY A 862 -22.50 -27.20 15.82
C GLY A 862 -23.74 -26.63 15.12
N GLU A 863 -24.20 -25.43 15.52
CA GLU A 863 -25.32 -24.76 14.88
C GLU A 863 -24.89 -24.09 13.57
N ARG A 864 -25.84 -24.04 12.63
CA ARG A 864 -25.65 -23.36 11.36
C ARG A 864 -25.65 -21.86 11.58
N ILE A 865 -24.64 -21.17 11.03
CA ILE A 865 -24.54 -19.71 10.99
C ILE A 865 -25.24 -19.22 9.72
N PRO A 866 -26.40 -18.54 9.83
CA PRO A 866 -27.13 -18.04 8.67
C PRO A 866 -26.38 -16.88 8.01
N LEU A 867 -26.29 -16.88 6.67
CA LEU A 867 -25.51 -15.87 5.95
C LEU A 867 -26.05 -14.45 6.13
N ASP A 868 -27.36 -14.31 6.29
CA ASP A 868 -28.05 -13.05 6.57
C ASP A 868 -27.68 -12.46 7.94
N LYS A 869 -27.18 -13.28 8.86
CA LYS A 869 -26.72 -12.88 10.19
C LYS A 869 -25.18 -12.83 10.32
N LEU A 870 -24.44 -13.35 9.34
CA LEU A 870 -22.97 -13.42 9.39
C LEU A 870 -22.27 -12.05 9.59
N PHE A 871 -22.90 -10.97 9.09
CA PHE A 871 -22.37 -9.62 9.18
C PHE A 871 -23.08 -8.76 10.23
N THR A 872 -23.93 -9.35 11.06
CA THR A 872 -24.56 -8.68 12.20
C THR A 872 -23.73 -8.90 13.47
N ASP A 873 -24.04 -8.16 14.53
CA ASP A 873 -23.33 -8.28 15.81
C ASP A 873 -23.61 -9.63 16.53
N GLU A 874 -24.55 -10.45 16.02
CA GLU A 874 -24.86 -11.79 16.55
C GLU A 874 -23.69 -12.78 16.35
N TYR A 875 -22.85 -12.56 15.32
CA TYR A 875 -21.73 -13.43 15.01
C TYR A 875 -20.43 -12.64 14.90
N GLN A 876 -19.36 -13.18 15.44
CA GLN A 876 -18.08 -12.51 15.52
C GLN A 876 -16.96 -13.37 14.99
N ARG A 877 -15.92 -12.71 14.48
CA ARG A 877 -14.63 -13.36 14.24
C ARG A 877 -13.98 -13.63 15.58
N GLU A 878 -13.79 -14.90 15.86
CA GLU A 878 -13.24 -15.42 17.10
C GLU A 878 -11.81 -15.93 16.87
N HIS A 879 -10.91 -15.65 17.82
CA HIS A 879 -9.54 -16.11 17.78
C HIS A 879 -9.37 -17.43 18.55
N ILE A 880 -9.36 -18.55 17.81
CA ILE A 880 -9.23 -19.93 18.31
C ILE A 880 -8.22 -20.01 19.47
N LEU A 881 -7.01 -19.52 19.21
CA LEU A 881 -6.03 -19.18 20.23
C LEU A 881 -6.18 -17.69 20.56
N PRO A 882 -6.47 -17.35 21.82
CA PRO A 882 -6.96 -16.04 22.22
C PRO A 882 -5.93 -14.95 21.88
N GLN A 883 -6.38 -13.89 21.22
CA GLN A 883 -5.49 -12.82 20.76
C GLN A 883 -4.71 -12.18 21.90
N SER A 884 -5.27 -12.12 23.13
CA SER A 884 -4.60 -11.59 24.31
C SER A 884 -3.35 -12.38 24.74
N GLN A 885 -3.19 -13.61 24.24
CA GLN A 885 -2.10 -14.52 24.66
C GLN A 885 -1.32 -15.11 23.48
N TYR A 886 -1.96 -15.31 22.31
CA TYR A 886 -1.31 -15.71 21.06
C TYR A 886 -1.68 -14.72 19.96
N PHE A 887 -0.81 -13.73 19.77
CA PHE A 887 -1.10 -12.57 18.94
C PHE A 887 -0.97 -12.84 17.42
N GLU A 888 -1.43 -13.99 16.94
CA GLU A 888 -1.48 -14.37 15.54
C GLU A 888 -2.86 -14.06 14.93
N ASN A 889 -2.93 -13.01 14.10
CA ASN A 889 -4.15 -12.62 13.39
C ASN A 889 -4.25 -13.28 11.99
N SER A 890 -3.77 -14.51 11.86
CA SER A 890 -3.81 -15.25 10.60
C SER A 890 -5.16 -15.96 10.45
N LYS A 891 -5.59 -16.23 9.20
CA LYS A 891 -6.83 -16.97 8.94
C LYS A 891 -6.86 -18.37 9.56
N ALA A 892 -5.69 -18.95 9.87
CA ALA A 892 -5.61 -20.24 10.54
C ALA A 892 -6.05 -20.14 12.01
N ASN A 893 -5.91 -18.97 12.63
CA ASN A 893 -6.30 -18.69 14.02
C ASN A 893 -7.65 -17.97 14.15
N MET A 894 -8.49 -18.01 13.12
CA MET A 894 -9.80 -17.34 13.14
C MET A 894 -10.90 -18.30 12.72
N VAL A 895 -12.01 -18.29 13.46
CA VAL A 895 -13.29 -18.92 13.11
C VAL A 895 -14.41 -17.90 13.31
N ILE A 896 -15.61 -18.23 12.82
CA ILE A 896 -16.81 -17.47 13.13
C ILE A 896 -17.60 -18.25 14.18
N CYS A 897 -18.06 -17.57 15.22
CA CYS A 897 -19.02 -18.11 16.17
C CYS A 897 -19.97 -17.01 16.65
N GLU A 898 -20.94 -17.42 17.44
CA GLU A 898 -21.89 -16.58 18.14
C GLU A 898 -21.13 -15.62 19.08
N HIS A 899 -21.60 -14.37 19.17
CA HIS A 899 -21.00 -13.35 20.04
C HIS A 899 -20.89 -13.83 21.49
N GLU A 900 -21.94 -14.46 22.01
CA GLU A 900 -22.00 -15.00 23.37
C GLU A 900 -20.95 -16.09 23.63
N VAL A 901 -20.66 -16.93 22.63
CA VAL A 901 -19.65 -17.99 22.72
C VAL A 901 -18.26 -17.37 22.76
N ASN A 902 -18.01 -16.35 21.93
CA ASN A 902 -16.76 -15.59 21.93
C ASN A 902 -16.53 -14.88 23.29
N GLU A 903 -17.57 -14.25 23.85
CA GLU A 903 -17.50 -13.62 25.18
C GLU A 903 -17.24 -14.66 26.28
N ALA A 904 -17.96 -15.78 26.28
CA ALA A 904 -17.81 -16.85 27.27
C ALA A 904 -16.42 -17.51 27.23
N LYS A 905 -15.86 -17.71 26.03
CA LYS A 905 -14.51 -18.26 25.87
C LYS A 905 -13.42 -17.32 26.39
N GLY A 906 -13.61 -16.01 26.24
CA GLY A 906 -12.70 -14.98 26.73
C GLY A 906 -11.23 -15.23 26.35
N SER A 907 -10.39 -15.53 27.34
CA SER A 907 -8.95 -15.73 27.15
C SER A 907 -8.49 -17.21 27.16
N GLN A 908 -9.40 -18.15 27.02
CA GLN A 908 -9.08 -19.59 26.92
C GLN A 908 -8.76 -20.02 25.48
N THR A 909 -8.04 -21.14 25.29
CA THR A 909 -7.98 -21.79 23.96
C THR A 909 -9.33 -22.43 23.64
N ALA A 910 -9.63 -22.62 22.36
CA ALA A 910 -10.83 -23.34 21.94
C ALA A 910 -10.93 -24.73 22.59
N TYR A 911 -9.80 -25.46 22.66
CA TYR A 911 -9.69 -26.75 23.33
C TYR A 911 -10.06 -26.69 24.81
N THR A 912 -9.44 -25.80 25.59
CA THR A 912 -9.69 -25.70 27.05
C THR A 912 -11.13 -25.28 27.33
N PHE A 913 -11.63 -24.30 26.58
CA PHE A 913 -13.01 -23.84 26.71
C PHE A 913 -14.01 -24.98 26.48
N MET A 914 -13.85 -25.74 25.39
CA MET A 914 -14.76 -26.86 25.09
C MET A 914 -14.60 -28.06 26.03
N LYS A 915 -13.41 -28.25 26.62
CA LYS A 915 -13.16 -29.29 27.63
C LYS A 915 -13.83 -28.95 28.98
N GLU A 916 -13.89 -27.67 29.35
CA GLU A 916 -14.46 -27.22 30.63
C GLU A 916 -15.97 -26.87 30.57
N GLN A 917 -16.42 -26.34 29.43
CA GLN A 917 -17.77 -25.80 29.25
C GLN A 917 -18.60 -26.54 28.19
N GLY A 918 -18.02 -27.51 27.46
CA GLY A 918 -18.74 -28.29 26.45
C GLY A 918 -19.95 -29.03 27.04
N GLY A 919 -21.08 -29.01 26.33
CA GLY A 919 -22.35 -29.59 26.78
C GLY A 919 -23.21 -28.67 27.67
N LYS A 920 -22.74 -27.45 28.00
CA LYS A 920 -23.52 -26.46 28.75
C LYS A 920 -24.33 -25.54 27.84
N LEU A 921 -25.37 -24.92 28.41
CA LEU A 921 -26.19 -23.90 27.77
C LEU A 921 -25.71 -22.51 28.18
N LEU A 922 -25.37 -21.66 27.20
CA LEU A 922 -25.08 -20.25 27.39
C LEU A 922 -26.36 -19.43 27.20
N LYS A 923 -26.54 -18.38 28.02
CA LYS A 923 -27.70 -17.49 27.93
C LYS A 923 -27.32 -16.21 27.19
N ALA A 924 -27.99 -15.94 26.08
CA ALA A 924 -27.81 -14.73 25.29
C ALA A 924 -28.51 -13.52 25.91
N ASN A 925 -28.07 -12.32 25.52
CA ASN A 925 -28.59 -11.04 26.03
C ASN A 925 -30.09 -10.84 25.74
N ASN A 926 -30.63 -11.53 24.75
CA ASN A 926 -32.05 -11.57 24.40
C ASN A 926 -32.84 -12.70 25.07
N GLY A 927 -32.23 -13.47 25.98
CA GLY A 927 -32.84 -14.60 26.68
C GLY A 927 -32.78 -15.95 25.96
N ARG A 928 -32.24 -16.02 24.73
CA ARG A 928 -32.06 -17.28 23.97
C ARG A 928 -30.99 -18.16 24.64
N LEU A 929 -31.21 -19.47 24.68
CA LEU A 929 -30.22 -20.45 25.15
C LEU A 929 -29.44 -21.00 23.94
N ILE A 930 -28.11 -21.02 24.03
CA ILE A 930 -27.18 -21.51 23.01
C ILE A 930 -26.47 -22.75 23.57
N GLY A 931 -26.64 -23.90 22.92
CA GLY A 931 -26.02 -25.16 23.34
C GLY A 931 -24.60 -25.30 22.82
N LEU A 932 -23.63 -25.53 23.70
CA LEU A 932 -22.27 -25.92 23.31
C LEU A 932 -22.22 -27.42 23.01
N LEU A 933 -21.49 -27.80 21.96
CA LEU A 933 -21.15 -29.20 21.71
C LEU A 933 -20.43 -29.78 22.93
N ASN A 934 -20.63 -31.07 23.20
CA ASN A 934 -19.74 -31.76 24.11
C ASN A 934 -18.33 -31.87 23.47
N PHE A 935 -17.32 -32.08 24.30
CA PHE A 935 -15.93 -32.06 23.83
C PHE A 935 -15.63 -33.12 22.76
N GLU A 936 -16.27 -34.29 22.84
CA GLU A 936 -16.11 -35.38 21.88
C GLU A 936 -16.69 -35.01 20.50
N ALA A 937 -17.91 -34.47 20.47
CA ALA A 937 -18.56 -33.96 19.27
C ALA A 937 -17.80 -32.77 18.66
N TYR A 938 -17.28 -31.85 19.50
CA TYR A 938 -16.40 -30.76 19.06
C TYR A 938 -15.14 -31.29 18.35
N SER A 939 -14.49 -32.31 18.94
CA SER A 939 -13.28 -32.92 18.37
C SER A 939 -13.58 -33.57 17.02
N ILE A 940 -14.65 -34.36 16.93
CA ILE A 940 -15.10 -35.01 15.69
C ILE A 940 -15.39 -33.95 14.62
N HIS A 941 -16.18 -32.92 14.97
CA HIS A 941 -16.51 -31.82 14.08
C HIS A 941 -15.25 -31.14 13.53
N CYS A 942 -14.29 -30.81 14.40
CA CYS A 942 -13.07 -30.15 13.97
C CYS A 942 -12.23 -31.03 13.02
N HIS A 943 -12.06 -32.32 13.34
CA HIS A 943 -11.30 -33.25 12.50
C HIS A 943 -11.97 -33.53 11.15
N GLN A 944 -13.31 -33.46 11.10
CA GLN A 944 -14.06 -33.61 9.86
C GLN A 944 -13.95 -32.37 8.97
N TYR A 945 -14.22 -31.17 9.51
CA TYR A 945 -14.34 -29.95 8.71
C TYR A 945 -13.01 -29.21 8.46
N PHE A 946 -11.97 -29.43 9.27
CA PHE A 946 -10.68 -28.73 9.12
C PHE A 946 -9.52 -29.64 8.72
N LYS A 947 -9.79 -30.88 8.30
CA LYS A 947 -8.77 -31.87 7.85
C LYS A 947 -7.79 -31.32 6.82
N ASN A 948 -8.31 -30.57 5.84
CA ASN A 948 -7.54 -30.00 4.75
C ASN A 948 -6.80 -28.70 5.15
N ASN A 949 -7.16 -28.10 6.29
CA ASN A 949 -6.50 -26.93 6.86
C ASN A 949 -5.75 -27.29 8.14
N ARG A 950 -4.69 -28.09 7.97
CA ARG A 950 -3.91 -28.71 9.05
C ARG A 950 -3.52 -27.74 10.17
N ARG A 951 -3.13 -26.50 9.84
CA ARG A 951 -2.73 -25.49 10.83
C ARG A 951 -3.90 -24.95 11.66
N LYS A 952 -5.09 -24.80 11.06
CA LYS A 952 -6.30 -24.40 11.78
C LYS A 952 -6.79 -25.53 12.69
N LEU A 953 -6.76 -26.77 12.20
CA LEU A 953 -7.07 -27.95 13.00
C LEU A 953 -6.12 -28.08 14.19
N GLU A 954 -4.81 -27.91 13.97
CA GLU A 954 -3.81 -27.88 15.04
C GLU A 954 -4.13 -26.82 16.10
N TYR A 955 -4.62 -25.62 15.73
CA TYR A 955 -4.99 -24.58 16.68
C TYR A 955 -6.29 -24.88 17.44
N LEU A 956 -7.31 -25.42 16.76
CA LEU A 956 -8.58 -25.81 17.41
C LEU A 956 -8.37 -26.91 18.44
N MET A 957 -7.44 -27.82 18.17
CA MET A 957 -7.09 -28.96 19.03
C MET A 957 -5.92 -28.66 19.99
N ALA A 958 -5.41 -27.43 20.00
CA ALA A 958 -4.28 -27.07 20.85
C ALA A 958 -4.73 -26.75 22.29
N GLU A 959 -4.41 -27.65 23.22
CA GLU A 959 -4.58 -27.40 24.66
C GLU A 959 -3.70 -26.24 25.14
N LYS A 960 -2.49 -26.09 24.55
CA LYS A 960 -1.53 -25.02 24.89
C LYS A 960 -1.20 -24.19 23.65
N ILE A 961 -0.96 -22.89 23.84
CA ILE A 961 -0.53 -21.99 22.76
C ILE A 961 0.80 -22.48 22.15
N PRO A 962 0.91 -22.60 20.81
CA PRO A 962 2.16 -22.92 20.12
C PRO A 962 3.27 -21.91 20.39
N LYS A 963 4.53 -22.37 20.49
CA LYS A 963 5.70 -21.52 20.82
C LYS A 963 6.28 -20.72 19.64
N GLU A 964 5.68 -20.78 18.45
CA GLU A 964 6.23 -20.16 17.23
C GLU A 964 5.86 -18.67 17.07
N ILE A 965 6.78 -17.88 16.49
CA ILE A 965 6.73 -16.41 16.37
C ILE A 965 5.92 -15.95 15.12
N ILE A 966 5.30 -14.78 15.19
CA ILE A 966 4.35 -14.20 14.22
C ILE A 966 5.02 -13.69 12.92
N LYS A 967 4.45 -14.06 11.76
CA LYS A 967 4.97 -13.84 10.39
C LYS A 967 5.22 -12.37 9.97
N GLY A 968 4.56 -11.39 10.59
CA GLY A 968 4.67 -9.97 10.22
C GLY A 968 6.03 -9.35 10.57
N GLN A 969 6.65 -9.82 11.67
CA GLN A 969 7.91 -9.31 12.20
C GLN A 969 9.12 -9.64 11.31
N PHE A 970 9.13 -10.86 10.75
CA PHE A 970 10.19 -11.38 9.88
C PHE A 970 10.47 -10.50 8.66
N LYS A 971 9.44 -9.86 8.08
CA LYS A 971 9.61 -9.07 6.86
C LYS A 971 10.38 -7.78 7.09
N GLU A 972 10.12 -7.09 8.20
CA GLU A 972 10.80 -5.84 8.55
C GLU A 972 12.22 -6.11 9.06
N GLN A 973 12.37 -7.14 9.88
CA GLN A 973 13.68 -7.60 10.37
C GLN A 973 14.59 -8.04 9.22
N SER A 974 14.09 -8.87 8.28
CA SER A 974 14.86 -9.30 7.10
C SER A 974 15.29 -8.14 6.20
N ALA A 975 14.53 -7.04 6.17
CA ALA A 975 14.91 -5.84 5.42
C ALA A 975 16.08 -5.09 6.10
N VAL A 976 16.07 -4.98 7.44
CA VAL A 976 17.19 -4.43 8.22
C VAL A 976 18.45 -5.26 7.98
N GLU A 977 18.37 -6.57 8.19
CA GLU A 977 19.51 -7.48 8.09
C GLU A 977 20.17 -7.42 6.70
N LYS A 978 19.37 -7.48 5.62
CA LYS A 978 19.87 -7.35 4.24
C LYS A 978 20.58 -6.02 4.00
N MET A 979 20.04 -4.93 4.53
CA MET A 979 20.66 -3.61 4.41
C MET A 979 21.97 -3.55 5.20
N MET A 980 22.00 -4.12 6.41
CA MET A 980 23.19 -4.17 7.24
C MET A 980 24.30 -4.99 6.58
N CYS A 981 24.01 -6.14 5.95
CA CYS A 981 25.03 -6.88 5.20
C CYS A 981 25.69 -5.99 4.12
N ILE A 982 24.89 -5.23 3.36
CA ILE A 982 25.41 -4.32 2.32
C ILE A 982 26.25 -3.19 2.93
N LEU A 983 25.75 -2.53 3.98
CA LEU A 983 26.47 -1.40 4.59
C LEU A 983 27.73 -1.83 5.32
N LEU A 984 27.69 -2.95 6.05
CA LEU A 984 28.84 -3.47 6.78
C LEU A 984 29.91 -4.06 5.87
N SER A 985 29.53 -4.44 4.65
CA SER A 985 30.51 -4.81 3.63
C SER A 985 31.50 -3.68 3.34
N ASN A 986 31.12 -2.42 3.51
CA ASN A 986 32.04 -1.30 3.31
C ASN A 986 33.19 -1.27 4.33
N LEU A 987 33.10 -1.98 5.47
CA LEU A 987 34.15 -2.01 6.50
C LEU A 987 35.20 -3.10 6.29
N VAL A 988 34.83 -4.20 5.62
CA VAL A 988 35.68 -5.40 5.53
C VAL A 988 35.99 -5.81 4.09
N ARG A 989 35.54 -5.03 3.11
CA ARG A 989 35.72 -5.28 1.68
C ARG A 989 37.17 -5.07 1.25
N GLU A 990 37.63 -5.92 0.34
CA GLU A 990 38.93 -5.78 -0.34
C GLU A 990 38.83 -4.76 -1.51
N ALA A 991 39.92 -4.07 -1.83
CA ALA A 991 39.89 -2.92 -2.75
C ALA A 991 39.38 -3.25 -4.17
N ASP A 992 39.56 -4.49 -4.61
CA ASP A 992 39.19 -5.06 -5.90
C ASP A 992 37.81 -5.73 -5.91
N GLU A 993 37.17 -5.90 -4.74
CA GLU A 993 35.89 -6.58 -4.62
C GLU A 993 34.72 -5.69 -5.09
N LYS A 994 34.03 -6.12 -6.15
CA LYS A 994 32.94 -5.38 -6.81
C LYS A 994 31.53 -5.89 -6.46
N GLU A 995 31.40 -6.96 -5.68
CA GLU A 995 30.11 -7.52 -5.27
C GLU A 995 29.35 -6.62 -4.29
N ALA A 996 28.01 -6.70 -4.22
CA ALA A 996 27.25 -5.85 -3.30
C ALA A 996 27.42 -6.24 -1.81
N THR A 997 27.74 -7.51 -1.53
CA THR A 997 28.04 -8.02 -0.19
C THR A 997 29.46 -8.57 -0.20
N SER A 998 30.27 -8.21 0.80
CA SER A 998 31.66 -8.66 0.86
C SER A 998 31.78 -10.14 1.22
N LYS A 999 32.79 -10.83 0.68
CA LYS A 999 33.19 -12.20 1.04
C LYS A 999 33.49 -12.39 2.53
N ARG A 1000 33.85 -11.30 3.22
CA ARG A 1000 34.15 -11.20 4.66
C ARG A 1000 32.92 -10.82 5.51
N VAL A 1001 31.73 -10.71 4.90
CA VAL A 1001 30.46 -10.60 5.63
C VAL A 1001 29.70 -11.93 5.55
N LEU A 1002 29.44 -12.57 6.69
CA LEU A 1002 28.74 -13.85 6.75
C LEU A 1002 27.27 -13.69 7.21
N PRO A 1003 26.29 -13.94 6.32
CA PRO A 1003 24.88 -14.01 6.71
C PRO A 1003 24.58 -15.35 7.42
N VAL A 1004 24.39 -15.33 8.74
CA VAL A 1004 24.13 -16.53 9.56
C VAL A 1004 22.64 -16.76 9.73
N ILE A 1005 22.11 -17.90 9.31
CA ILE A 1005 20.68 -18.22 9.43
C ILE A 1005 20.32 -18.52 10.89
N SER A 1006 19.25 -17.93 11.42
CA SER A 1006 18.83 -18.05 12.83
C SER A 1006 18.56 -19.51 13.30
N ALA A 1007 18.13 -20.38 12.38
CA ALA A 1007 17.98 -21.81 12.66
C ALA A 1007 19.33 -22.50 12.96
N VAL A 1008 20.42 -22.03 12.34
CA VAL A 1008 21.78 -22.56 12.56
C VAL A 1008 22.31 -22.11 13.91
N SER A 1009 22.25 -20.82 14.23
CA SER A 1009 22.67 -20.32 15.55
C SER A 1009 21.87 -20.95 16.69
N SER A 1010 20.57 -21.18 16.48
CA SER A 1010 19.72 -21.89 17.46
C SER A 1010 20.16 -23.34 17.71
N LYS A 1011 20.55 -24.06 16.65
CA LYS A 1011 21.09 -25.42 16.75
C LYS A 1011 22.44 -25.44 17.48
N LEU A 1012 23.31 -24.46 17.21
CA LEU A 1012 24.59 -24.33 17.91
C LEU A 1012 24.40 -24.02 19.41
N ILE A 1013 23.47 -23.11 19.77
CA ILE A 1013 23.12 -22.85 21.18
C ILE A 1013 22.71 -24.14 21.92
N GLN A 1014 21.97 -25.01 21.23
CA GLN A 1014 21.53 -26.29 21.78
C GLN A 1014 22.69 -27.27 21.93
N ASP A 1015 23.50 -27.46 20.88
CA ASP A 1015 24.56 -28.47 20.85
C ASP A 1015 25.75 -28.10 21.74
N TRP A 1016 26.06 -26.81 21.85
CA TRP A 1016 27.02 -26.24 22.80
C TRP A 1016 26.47 -26.09 24.22
N GLN A 1017 25.22 -26.53 24.48
CA GLN A 1017 24.60 -26.58 25.82
C GLN A 1017 24.50 -25.23 26.55
N LEU A 1018 24.52 -24.11 25.82
CA LEU A 1018 24.54 -22.75 26.39
C LEU A 1018 23.24 -22.37 27.15
N HIS A 1019 22.19 -23.18 27.04
CA HIS A 1019 20.98 -23.03 27.84
C HIS A 1019 21.24 -23.17 29.34
N GLN A 1020 22.19 -24.01 29.75
CA GLN A 1020 22.54 -24.18 31.16
C GLN A 1020 23.21 -22.92 31.71
N THR A 1021 24.20 -22.40 30.99
CA THR A 1021 24.85 -21.12 31.30
C THR A 1021 23.81 -20.00 31.39
N TRP A 1022 22.90 -19.90 30.41
CA TRP A 1022 21.83 -18.90 30.45
C TRP A 1022 20.91 -19.04 31.67
N ASN A 1023 20.52 -20.27 32.03
CA ASN A 1023 19.70 -20.51 33.21
C ASN A 1023 20.41 -20.07 34.50
N ALA A 1024 21.73 -20.28 34.61
CA ALA A 1024 22.52 -19.80 35.74
C ALA A 1024 22.52 -18.27 35.84
N ILE A 1025 22.69 -17.57 34.71
CA ILE A 1025 22.68 -16.09 34.63
C ILE A 1025 21.36 -15.48 35.10
N ILE A 1026 20.23 -16.14 34.83
CA ILE A 1026 18.89 -15.63 35.20
C ILE A 1026 18.39 -16.16 36.55
N ALA A 1027 18.99 -17.22 37.10
CA ALA A 1027 18.55 -17.88 38.33
C ALA A 1027 18.33 -16.92 39.52
N PRO A 1028 19.19 -15.91 39.78
CA PRO A 1028 18.97 -14.96 40.88
C PRO A 1028 17.61 -14.24 40.83
N ARG A 1029 17.04 -14.03 39.63
CA ARG A 1029 15.71 -13.41 39.48
C ARG A 1029 14.60 -14.34 39.98
N PHE A 1030 14.71 -15.64 39.72
CA PHE A 1030 13.73 -16.63 40.13
C PHE A 1030 13.83 -16.91 41.64
N ILE A 1031 15.05 -16.96 42.19
CA ILE A 1031 15.28 -17.05 43.64
C ILE A 1031 14.64 -15.84 44.36
N ARG A 1032 14.85 -14.63 43.83
CA ARG A 1032 14.21 -13.43 44.36
C ARG A 1032 12.69 -13.47 44.25
N LEU A 1033 12.12 -14.02 43.18
CA LEU A 1033 10.68 -14.18 43.04
C LEU A 1033 10.11 -15.11 44.12
N ASN A 1034 10.71 -16.28 44.32
CA ASN A 1034 10.36 -17.18 45.43
C ASN A 1034 10.39 -16.47 46.79
N THR A 1035 11.42 -15.64 47.01
CA THR A 1035 11.57 -14.85 48.26
C THR A 1035 10.46 -13.80 48.40
N LEU A 1036 10.08 -13.13 47.31
CA LEU A 1036 9.03 -12.10 47.32
C LEU A 1036 7.61 -12.69 47.46
N THR A 1037 7.39 -13.89 46.94
CA THR A 1037 6.09 -14.56 46.97
C THR A 1037 5.94 -15.52 48.15
N ASN A 1038 6.99 -15.70 48.97
CA ASN A 1038 7.07 -16.74 50.00
C ASN A 1038 6.62 -18.11 49.46
N SER A 1039 7.07 -18.46 48.24
CA SER A 1039 6.71 -19.73 47.59
C SER A 1039 7.91 -20.37 46.88
N SER A 1040 7.74 -21.61 46.44
CA SER A 1040 8.73 -22.35 45.63
C SER A 1040 8.34 -22.44 44.15
N ASP A 1041 7.34 -21.69 43.72
CA ASP A 1041 6.71 -21.87 42.41
C ASP A 1041 7.62 -21.45 41.23
N PHE A 1042 8.65 -20.64 41.50
CA PHE A 1042 9.60 -20.14 40.51
C PHE A 1042 10.90 -20.96 40.44
N GLY A 1043 10.98 -22.08 41.17
CA GLY A 1043 12.07 -23.03 41.05
C GLY A 1043 12.62 -23.50 42.39
N GLN A 1044 13.57 -24.43 42.32
CA GLN A 1044 14.23 -25.02 43.48
C GLN A 1044 15.69 -25.38 43.18
N TRP A 1045 16.51 -25.49 44.23
CA TRP A 1045 17.88 -25.98 44.09
C TRP A 1045 17.86 -27.48 43.76
N ASP A 1046 18.63 -27.90 42.76
CA ASP A 1046 18.80 -29.30 42.44
C ASP A 1046 20.25 -29.72 42.72
N ALA A 1047 20.42 -30.51 43.78
CA ALA A 1047 21.71 -31.04 44.21
C ALA A 1047 22.35 -31.98 43.17
N LYS A 1048 21.59 -32.58 42.25
CA LYS A 1048 22.15 -33.50 41.23
C LYS A 1048 22.93 -32.79 40.13
N ILE A 1049 22.59 -31.54 39.85
CA ILE A 1049 23.24 -30.71 38.82
C ILE A 1049 23.95 -29.50 39.42
N ASP A 1050 23.98 -29.41 40.76
CA ASP A 1050 24.50 -28.31 41.56
C ASP A 1050 24.06 -26.92 41.04
N ALA A 1051 22.77 -26.79 40.73
CA ALA A 1051 22.23 -25.56 40.15
C ALA A 1051 20.76 -25.33 40.49
N PHE A 1052 20.36 -24.05 40.48
CA PHE A 1052 18.97 -23.65 40.66
C PHE A 1052 18.14 -23.92 39.40
N ARG A 1053 17.15 -24.82 39.50
CA ARG A 1053 16.18 -25.09 38.43
C ARG A 1053 15.11 -24.01 38.41
N SER A 1054 15.32 -22.98 37.59
CA SER A 1054 14.31 -21.94 37.36
C SER A 1054 13.04 -22.55 36.75
N MET A 1055 11.90 -22.39 37.42
CA MET A 1055 10.58 -22.81 36.97
C MET A 1055 9.68 -21.59 36.75
N VAL A 1056 8.61 -21.77 36.01
CA VAL A 1056 7.61 -20.72 35.79
C VAL A 1056 6.26 -21.36 36.13
N PRO A 1057 5.49 -20.81 37.09
CA PRO A 1057 4.19 -21.34 37.46
C PRO A 1057 3.29 -21.49 36.24
N GLU A 1058 2.48 -22.56 36.19
CA GLU A 1058 1.71 -22.90 34.98
C GLU A 1058 0.72 -21.79 34.58
N GLN A 1059 0.20 -21.03 35.56
CA GLN A 1059 -0.70 -19.90 35.32
C GLN A 1059 -0.05 -18.75 34.53
N ILE A 1060 1.27 -18.58 34.60
CA ILE A 1060 2.03 -17.49 33.93
C ILE A 1060 3.08 -17.99 32.93
N ALA A 1061 3.23 -19.32 32.78
CA ALA A 1061 4.15 -19.93 31.82
C ALA A 1061 3.74 -19.68 30.36
N ARG A 1062 2.46 -19.35 30.12
CA ARG A 1062 1.90 -19.13 28.80
C ARG A 1062 2.40 -17.80 28.20
N GLY A 1063 3.10 -17.89 27.06
CA GLY A 1063 3.72 -16.73 26.39
C GLY A 1063 5.06 -16.27 27.00
N PHE A 1064 5.50 -16.88 28.10
CA PHE A 1064 6.75 -16.54 28.77
C PHE A 1064 7.96 -17.23 28.11
N HIS A 1065 8.93 -16.44 27.70
CA HIS A 1065 10.21 -16.94 27.19
C HIS A 1065 11.36 -16.49 28.09
N LYS A 1066 12.03 -17.45 28.74
CA LYS A 1066 13.24 -17.20 29.57
C LYS A 1066 14.35 -16.42 28.84
N LYS A 1067 14.38 -16.45 27.50
CA LYS A 1067 15.32 -15.71 26.66
C LYS A 1067 15.00 -14.20 26.58
N LYS A 1068 13.75 -13.80 26.82
CA LYS A 1068 13.26 -12.42 26.62
C LYS A 1068 13.27 -11.57 27.90
N ILE A 1069 13.49 -12.17 29.07
CA ILE A 1069 13.44 -11.45 30.35
C ILE A 1069 14.71 -10.62 30.63
N ASP A 1070 15.79 -10.85 29.88
CA ASP A 1070 17.08 -10.20 30.08
C ASP A 1070 17.79 -10.00 28.73
N TYR A 1071 18.22 -8.76 28.46
CA TYR A 1071 18.83 -8.37 27.19
C TYR A 1071 20.21 -8.99 26.95
N ARG A 1072 20.86 -9.54 27.98
CA ARG A 1072 22.14 -10.26 27.84
C ARG A 1072 22.03 -11.48 26.93
N PHE A 1073 20.83 -12.04 26.72
CA PHE A 1073 20.63 -13.14 25.76
C PHE A 1073 20.99 -12.73 24.33
N ALA A 1074 20.73 -11.47 23.95
CA ALA A 1074 21.09 -10.96 22.63
C ALA A 1074 22.62 -10.91 22.44
N ALA A 1075 23.37 -10.64 23.51
CA ALA A 1075 24.84 -10.66 23.50
C ALA A 1075 25.38 -12.09 23.37
N LEU A 1076 24.82 -13.04 24.13
CA LEU A 1076 25.10 -14.48 23.98
C LEU A 1076 24.86 -14.92 22.53
N HIS A 1077 23.71 -14.54 21.96
CA HIS A 1077 23.37 -14.92 20.60
C HIS A 1077 24.33 -14.31 19.57
N ALA A 1078 24.71 -13.04 19.73
CA ALA A 1078 25.69 -12.38 18.88
C ALA A 1078 27.06 -13.08 18.92
N LEU A 1079 27.49 -13.59 20.09
CA LEU A 1079 28.72 -14.38 20.18
C LEU A 1079 28.62 -15.69 19.39
N VAL A 1080 27.50 -16.41 19.51
CA VAL A 1080 27.28 -17.63 18.71
C VAL A 1080 27.29 -17.33 17.22
N VAL A 1081 26.73 -16.20 16.80
CA VAL A 1081 26.78 -15.72 15.41
C VAL A 1081 28.23 -15.44 14.98
N ALA A 1082 29.06 -14.81 15.82
CA ALA A 1082 30.49 -14.61 15.55
C ALA A 1082 31.25 -15.95 15.40
N CYS A 1083 30.91 -16.95 16.19
CA CYS A 1083 31.55 -18.27 16.18
C CYS A 1083 31.02 -19.20 15.07
N CYS A 1084 29.93 -18.84 14.40
CA CYS A 1084 29.39 -19.63 13.28
C CYS A 1084 30.28 -19.51 12.05
N THR A 1085 30.47 -20.62 11.32
CA THR A 1085 31.37 -20.68 10.14
C THR A 1085 30.60 -21.02 8.86
N LYS A 1086 31.23 -20.82 7.69
CA LYS A 1086 30.66 -21.24 6.40
C LYS A 1086 30.36 -22.75 6.37
N ASN A 1087 31.21 -23.58 6.98
CA ASN A 1087 31.03 -25.03 7.07
C ASN A 1087 29.77 -25.41 7.85
N HIS A 1088 29.48 -24.74 8.97
CA HIS A 1088 28.24 -24.94 9.72
C HIS A 1088 26.99 -24.67 8.85
N LEU A 1089 27.00 -23.55 8.11
CA LEU A 1089 25.89 -23.15 7.24
C LEU A 1089 25.69 -24.14 6.08
N GLU A 1090 26.78 -24.56 5.44
CA GLU A 1090 26.74 -25.52 4.35
C GLU A 1090 26.24 -26.88 4.80
N TYR A 1091 26.77 -27.42 5.90
CA TYR A 1091 26.39 -28.73 6.40
C TYR A 1091 24.90 -28.78 6.76
N LEU A 1092 24.41 -27.84 7.57
CA LEU A 1092 23.01 -27.81 7.99
C LEU A 1092 22.04 -27.51 6.82
N SER A 1093 22.44 -26.67 5.87
CA SER A 1093 21.64 -26.44 4.65
C SER A 1093 21.58 -27.69 3.77
N SER A 1094 22.67 -28.46 3.70
CA SER A 1094 22.76 -29.70 2.92
C SER A 1094 21.91 -30.82 3.54
N LEU A 1095 21.97 -30.97 4.87
CA LEU A 1095 21.11 -31.87 5.64
C LEU A 1095 19.63 -31.56 5.41
N HIS A 1096 19.24 -30.29 5.54
CA HIS A 1096 17.84 -29.87 5.33
C HIS A 1096 17.38 -30.07 3.87
N ALA A 1097 18.31 -30.06 2.92
CA ALA A 1097 18.05 -30.37 1.51
C ALA A 1097 18.07 -31.88 1.18
N LYS A 1098 18.23 -32.77 2.18
CA LYS A 1098 18.42 -34.23 2.04
C LYS A 1098 19.65 -34.62 1.18
N LYS A 1099 20.71 -33.81 1.22
CA LYS A 1099 21.97 -34.06 0.51
C LYS A 1099 23.12 -33.94 1.49
N GLU A 1100 23.30 -34.94 2.35
CA GLU A 1100 24.29 -34.87 3.42
C GLU A 1100 25.72 -34.79 2.86
N LYS A 1101 26.44 -33.70 3.19
CA LYS A 1101 27.87 -33.58 2.91
C LYS A 1101 28.69 -34.25 4.01
N LEU A 1102 28.96 -35.55 3.86
CA LEU A 1102 29.71 -36.35 4.84
C LEU A 1102 31.15 -35.83 5.05
N SER A 1103 31.76 -35.18 4.06
CA SER A 1103 33.11 -34.62 4.14
C SER A 1103 33.27 -33.51 5.18
N LEU A 1104 32.18 -32.87 5.63
CA LEU A 1104 32.21 -31.83 6.65
C LEU A 1104 32.11 -32.38 8.08
N LYS A 1105 31.77 -33.66 8.27
CA LYS A 1105 31.64 -34.25 9.61
C LYS A 1105 32.93 -34.23 10.44
N PRO A 1106 34.11 -34.59 9.88
CA PRO A 1106 35.38 -34.54 10.61
C PRO A 1106 35.74 -33.17 11.15
N ILE A 1107 35.33 -32.11 10.45
CA ILE A 1107 35.64 -30.71 10.78
C ILE A 1107 34.68 -30.17 11.86
N LEU A 1108 33.44 -30.70 11.92
CA LEU A 1108 32.36 -30.12 12.70
C LEU A 1108 31.98 -30.91 13.95
N PHE A 1109 32.32 -32.20 14.03
CA PHE A 1109 31.90 -33.11 15.10
C PHE A 1109 33.10 -33.81 15.74
N GLU A 1110 33.06 -33.98 17.05
CA GLU A 1110 34.02 -34.81 17.77
C GLU A 1110 33.83 -36.28 17.41
N GLN A 1111 34.94 -37.01 17.22
CA GLN A 1111 34.92 -38.48 17.14
C GLN A 1111 34.96 -39.08 18.54
N ASN A 1112 34.21 -40.15 18.75
CA ASN A 1112 34.37 -40.98 19.95
C ASN A 1112 35.59 -41.91 19.78
N LYS A 1113 35.96 -42.63 20.85
CA LYS A 1113 37.09 -43.58 20.85
C LYS A 1113 36.94 -44.74 19.84
N MET A 1114 35.75 -44.92 19.24
CA MET A 1114 35.44 -45.93 18.23
C MET A 1114 35.38 -45.37 16.80
N GLY A 1115 35.76 -44.09 16.58
CA GLY A 1115 35.74 -43.43 15.27
C GLY A 1115 34.38 -42.93 14.81
N ASN A 1116 33.32 -43.06 15.61
CA ASN A 1116 31.98 -42.56 15.30
C ASN A 1116 31.83 -41.09 15.73
N PHE A 1117 31.25 -40.26 14.87
CA PHE A 1117 30.96 -38.86 15.18
C PHE A 1117 29.87 -38.73 16.25
N LYS A 1118 30.13 -37.94 17.30
CA LYS A 1118 29.11 -37.53 18.27
C LYS A 1118 28.04 -36.70 17.54
N HIS A 1119 26.79 -36.78 17.98
CA HIS A 1119 25.69 -35.97 17.42
C HIS A 1119 25.71 -34.47 17.85
N LYS A 1120 26.83 -33.96 18.36
CA LYS A 1120 27.00 -32.58 18.87
C LYS A 1120 28.17 -31.89 18.19
N PHE A 1121 27.96 -30.64 17.77
CA PHE A 1121 29.03 -29.80 17.21
C PHE A 1121 30.14 -29.57 18.24
N GLN A 1122 31.38 -29.55 17.76
CA GLN A 1122 32.54 -29.18 18.57
C GLN A 1122 32.43 -27.74 19.07
N LEU A 1123 32.99 -27.47 20.24
CA LEU A 1123 33.08 -26.10 20.76
C LEU A 1123 34.08 -25.27 19.94
N PRO A 1124 33.90 -23.93 19.87
CA PRO A 1124 34.86 -23.06 19.20
C PRO A 1124 36.28 -23.14 19.77
N TRP A 1125 36.39 -23.27 21.10
CA TRP A 1125 37.61 -23.56 21.86
C TRP A 1125 37.22 -24.17 23.22
N GLU A 1126 38.17 -24.76 23.93
CA GLU A 1126 37.90 -25.53 25.16
C GLU A 1126 37.24 -24.70 26.27
N GLU A 1127 37.77 -23.51 26.57
CA GLU A 1127 37.28 -22.63 27.65
C GLU A 1127 36.06 -21.76 27.28
N PHE A 1128 35.44 -22.01 26.12
CA PHE A 1128 34.38 -21.14 25.56
C PHE A 1128 33.21 -20.91 26.51
N ILE A 1129 32.74 -21.95 27.19
CA ILE A 1129 31.56 -21.87 28.09
C ILE A 1129 31.90 -21.08 29.36
N SER A 1130 33.09 -21.31 29.93
CA SER A 1130 33.57 -20.63 31.14
C SER A 1130 33.73 -19.14 30.88
N GLU A 1131 34.43 -18.80 29.80
CA GLU A 1131 34.65 -17.41 29.38
C GLU A 1131 33.33 -16.69 29.06
N LEU A 1132 32.40 -17.36 28.37
CA LEU A 1132 31.09 -16.79 28.07
C LEU A 1132 30.33 -16.40 29.34
N LYS A 1133 30.37 -17.26 30.38
CA LYS A 1133 29.69 -16.99 31.65
C LYS A 1133 30.27 -15.74 32.32
N GLU A 1134 31.59 -15.70 32.46
CA GLU A 1134 32.31 -14.55 33.04
C GLU A 1134 31.97 -13.24 32.31
N LYS A 1135 32.03 -13.25 30.97
CA LYS A 1135 31.73 -12.07 30.17
C LYS A 1135 30.26 -11.63 30.30
N LEU A 1136 29.32 -12.56 30.37
CA LEU A 1136 27.89 -12.25 30.56
C LEU A 1136 27.60 -11.63 31.93
N ASP A 1137 28.30 -12.07 32.97
CA ASP A 1137 28.14 -11.52 34.33
C ASP A 1137 28.58 -10.06 34.41
N ILE A 1138 29.64 -9.69 33.70
CA ILE A 1138 30.16 -8.31 33.66
C ILE A 1138 29.60 -7.46 32.50
N THR A 1139 28.65 -7.98 31.72
CA THR A 1139 28.12 -7.28 30.53
C THR A 1139 27.26 -6.08 30.91
N VAL A 1140 27.60 -4.90 30.40
CA VAL A 1140 26.81 -3.68 30.54
C VAL A 1140 25.78 -3.57 29.41
N ILE A 1141 24.51 -3.33 29.78
CA ILE A 1141 23.41 -3.08 28.84
C ILE A 1141 23.26 -1.57 28.64
N SER A 1142 23.36 -1.11 27.39
CA SER A 1142 23.23 0.31 27.06
C SER A 1142 21.83 0.63 26.53
N PHE A 1143 21.19 1.67 27.06
CA PHE A 1143 19.87 2.12 26.60
C PHE A 1143 20.00 3.38 25.77
N LYS A 1144 19.32 3.42 24.61
CA LYS A 1144 19.20 4.66 23.83
C LYS A 1144 18.29 5.64 24.57
N GLN A 1145 18.78 6.86 24.82
CA GLN A 1145 17.96 7.92 25.40
C GLN A 1145 16.79 8.28 24.47
N ASN A 1146 15.58 8.33 25.03
CA ASN A 1146 14.33 8.61 24.29
C ASN A 1146 13.75 10.01 24.58
N VAL A 1147 14.45 10.84 25.38
CA VAL A 1147 14.06 12.22 25.66
C VAL A 1147 14.14 13.02 24.35
N ARG A 1148 12.98 13.41 23.81
CA ARG A 1148 12.92 14.29 22.65
C ARG A 1148 12.98 15.74 23.11
N ILE A 1149 14.09 16.41 22.85
CA ILE A 1149 14.18 17.86 23.01
C ILE A 1149 13.38 18.50 21.86
N ILE A 1150 12.24 19.10 22.17
CA ILE A 1150 11.39 19.79 21.19
C ILE A 1150 11.98 21.18 20.96
N ASN A 1151 12.83 21.32 19.94
CA ASN A 1151 13.29 22.63 19.49
C ASN A 1151 12.23 23.32 18.62
N LYS A 1152 12.16 24.67 18.67
CA LYS A 1152 11.41 25.45 17.66
C LYS A 1152 11.88 25.01 16.27
N THR A 1153 10.94 24.54 15.46
CA THR A 1153 11.26 24.05 14.11
C THR A 1153 11.48 25.27 13.22
N ASN A 1154 12.74 25.62 12.95
CA ASN A 1154 13.09 26.61 11.94
C ASN A 1154 12.90 26.01 10.55
N ASN A 1155 11.81 26.36 9.88
CA ASN A 1155 11.67 26.08 8.46
C ASN A 1155 12.49 27.13 7.71
N ALA A 1156 13.58 26.76 7.06
CA ALA A 1156 14.26 27.66 6.13
C ALA A 1156 13.50 27.67 4.79
N THR A 1157 13.21 28.85 4.26
CA THR A 1157 12.73 29.02 2.89
C THR A 1157 13.85 29.56 2.02
N LEU A 1158 13.98 28.98 0.82
CA LEU A 1158 14.92 29.44 -0.19
C LEU A 1158 14.21 30.49 -1.04
N ALA A 1159 14.74 31.71 -1.05
CA ALA A 1159 14.38 32.75 -2.02
C ALA A 1159 15.55 32.93 -2.99
N MET A 1160 15.22 33.18 -4.27
CA MET A 1160 16.20 33.62 -5.25
C MET A 1160 16.00 35.13 -5.44
N GLU A 1161 17.02 35.91 -5.13
CA GLU A 1161 17.05 37.36 -5.41
C GLU A 1161 17.88 37.57 -6.68
N ALA A 1162 17.35 38.39 -7.60
CA ALA A 1162 18.09 38.84 -8.76
C ALA A 1162 19.14 39.86 -8.30
N THR A 1163 20.41 39.63 -8.64
CA THR A 1163 21.46 40.64 -8.50
C THR A 1163 21.58 41.44 -9.80
N SER A 1164 22.32 42.56 -9.75
CA SER A 1164 22.61 43.44 -10.89
C SER A 1164 23.29 42.75 -12.09
N GLU A 1165 23.76 41.51 -11.92
CA GLU A 1165 24.47 40.74 -12.94
C GLU A 1165 23.78 39.40 -13.23
N TRP A 1166 22.53 39.39 -13.71
CA TRP A 1166 21.81 38.21 -14.24
C TRP A 1166 22.03 36.87 -13.48
N SER A 1167 22.28 36.94 -12.18
CA SER A 1167 22.68 35.82 -11.34
C SER A 1167 21.76 35.79 -10.12
N PHE A 1168 21.39 34.58 -9.73
CA PHE A 1168 20.45 34.37 -8.65
C PHE A 1168 21.20 33.94 -7.41
N SER A 1169 21.21 34.79 -6.38
CA SER A 1169 21.80 34.42 -5.09
C SER A 1169 20.77 33.69 -4.22
N LYS A 1170 21.25 32.70 -3.48
CA LYS A 1170 20.40 31.81 -2.68
C LYS A 1170 20.41 32.29 -1.23
N ARG A 1171 19.40 33.05 -0.81
CA ARG A 1171 19.22 33.38 0.60
C ARG A 1171 18.43 32.31 1.33
N THR A 1172 18.99 31.85 2.46
CA THR A 1172 18.26 31.08 3.46
C THR A 1172 17.68 32.06 4.46
N GLY A 1173 16.41 32.41 4.28
CA GLY A 1173 15.65 33.10 5.32
C GLY A 1173 15.06 32.07 6.28
N GLU A 1174 15.10 32.33 7.58
CA GLU A 1174 14.09 31.75 8.46
C GLU A 1174 12.74 32.07 7.84
N ALA A 1175 11.89 31.06 7.63
CA ALA A 1175 10.50 31.31 7.38
C ALA A 1175 9.97 31.95 8.66
N LYS A 1176 10.02 33.29 8.74
CA LYS A 1176 8.98 34.04 9.43
C LYS A 1176 7.71 33.46 8.86
N ARG A 1177 6.99 32.67 9.67
CA ARG A 1177 5.60 32.33 9.36
C ARG A 1177 4.97 33.64 8.91
N PRO A 1178 4.05 33.65 7.92
CA PRO A 1178 3.15 34.78 7.81
C PRO A 1178 2.34 34.78 9.10
N TYR A 1179 2.89 35.53 10.05
CA TYR A 1179 2.50 35.82 11.42
C TYR A 1179 1.94 34.64 12.22
N ASN A 1180 2.75 34.11 13.14
CA ASN A 1180 2.29 33.51 14.38
C ASN A 1180 3.23 34.03 15.48
N ASP A 1181 2.92 35.20 16.03
CA ASP A 1181 3.23 35.45 17.43
C ASP A 1181 2.10 34.78 18.20
N VAL A 1182 2.39 33.57 18.68
CA VAL A 1182 1.81 33.12 19.94
C VAL A 1182 3.03 32.96 20.81
N GLU A 1183 3.35 34.01 21.56
CA GLU A 1183 4.17 33.87 22.75
C GLU A 1183 3.42 32.91 23.67
N SER A 1184 3.92 31.68 23.77
CA SER A 1184 3.63 30.86 24.94
C SER A 1184 4.28 31.56 26.12
N SER A 1185 3.46 32.30 26.88
CA SER A 1185 3.83 32.86 28.16
C SER A 1185 4.44 31.77 29.05
N LYS A 1186 5.52 32.16 29.73
CA LYS A 1186 6.18 31.39 30.78
C LYS A 1186 5.14 31.03 31.85
N LEU A 1187 4.81 29.76 31.99
CA LEU A 1187 4.34 29.19 33.25
C LEU A 1187 5.36 28.15 33.67
N GLY A 1188 6.36 28.60 34.43
CA GLY A 1188 7.20 27.72 35.20
C GLY A 1188 6.37 27.16 36.35
N HIS A 1189 6.06 25.87 36.30
CA HIS A 1189 5.66 25.10 37.47
C HIS A 1189 6.50 23.82 37.51
N SER A 1190 7.50 23.83 38.38
CA SER A 1190 8.02 22.61 39.00
C SER A 1190 6.87 21.97 39.78
N LYS A 1191 6.48 20.75 39.42
CA LYS A 1191 5.87 19.78 40.35
C LYS A 1191 5.91 18.37 39.75
N THR A 1192 6.09 17.43 40.66
CA THR A 1192 6.43 16.01 40.58
C THR A 1192 5.50 15.12 39.74
N PRO A 1193 5.96 13.92 39.32
CA PRO A 1193 5.25 13.05 38.40
C PRO A 1193 4.26 12.12 39.13
N THR A 1194 3.10 12.62 39.52
CA THR A 1194 1.98 11.78 39.95
C THR A 1194 0.65 12.49 39.70
N GLN A 1195 0.03 12.27 38.54
CA GLN A 1195 -1.41 12.01 38.39
C GLN A 1195 -1.79 11.82 36.92
N ARG A 1196 -2.73 10.90 36.75
CA ARG A 1196 -3.14 10.22 35.52
C ARG A 1196 -3.96 11.11 34.58
N ASN A 1197 -3.91 10.73 33.31
CA ASN A 1197 -4.85 11.04 32.22
C ASN A 1197 -6.29 11.29 32.68
N ARG A 1198 -6.76 12.53 32.53
CA ARG A 1198 -8.17 12.90 32.29
C ARG A 1198 -8.23 14.09 31.32
N PHE A 1199 -7.95 13.84 30.05
CA PHE A 1199 -8.34 14.71 28.94
C PHE A 1199 -8.80 13.82 27.79
N GLY A 1200 -9.95 13.17 28.01
CA GLY A 1200 -10.52 12.17 27.12
C GLY A 1200 -12.03 12.23 27.06
N GLU A 1201 -12.67 13.36 27.37
CA GLU A 1201 -14.12 13.53 27.22
C GLU A 1201 -14.39 14.98 26.82
N SER A 1202 -14.60 15.25 25.52
CA SER A 1202 -15.19 16.50 25.01
C SER A 1202 -15.30 16.58 23.47
N ILE A 1203 -14.64 15.71 22.69
CA ILE A 1203 -14.62 15.85 21.21
C ILE A 1203 -15.75 15.07 20.49
N HIS A 1204 -16.82 14.69 21.20
CA HIS A 1204 -17.96 13.97 20.60
C HIS A 1204 -19.31 14.70 20.60
N SER A 1205 -19.32 16.03 20.78
CA SER A 1205 -20.46 16.83 20.33
C SER A 1205 -19.99 17.93 19.39
N LYS A 1206 -20.65 18.04 18.23
CA LYS A 1206 -20.35 18.95 17.09
C LYS A 1206 -19.42 18.42 15.99
N TYR A 1207 -19.67 17.19 15.52
CA TYR A 1207 -19.48 16.88 14.09
C TYR A 1207 -20.81 16.58 13.43
#